data_AF-A0A953HUV5-F1
#
_entry.id   AF-A0A953HUV5-F1
#
_cell.length_a   1.000
_cell.length_b   1.000
_cell.length_c   1.000
_cell.angle_alpha   90.00
_cell.angle_beta   90.00
_cell.angle_gamma   90.00
#
_symmetry.space_group_name_H-M   'P 1'
#
loop_
_entity.id
_entity.type
_entity.pdbx_description
1 polymer ?
#
loop_
_entity_poly.entity_id
_entity_poly.type
_entity_poly.pdbx_seq_one_letter_code
_entity_poly.pdbx_strand_id
1 'polypeptide(L)'
;MKHRQDMVKVNTHYSIWLYTILYGMLVGGALLGPQTAMGQDAFTRPETDTLKQTTIILDEPADRVRLFTKDSVQYQELTGNVRMRHDSTFMRTDSAILDDRNQVEAYGNVVIQELDSTYIFADTLWYNGNTRIAELRGEVVLEKDPQRLFTPHLFYNLETKIAHYNEKSYMMDADRQLSSLNGVFYVGEDRVIFRDSVLVISDSFNLKADSMAFFTQEHKVQFLGPTVVYNDTSRLYAEDGYYLLDEEEALFYNSAQFLSGATLGRSDSIYYFGKEGRYEMIGQAYLKKDDQVATARKIIYEEQAGLMYLFGEADVRGDDVNATGDTLVYNTETKAIRSRGRSRVERTDFTLQSEFLDYNDETQQGVATGNVIWADSSGSKRIFTDSLQYSNDGQTARALSIRQRPLFEWSSEEGDTLRLVSDTLFTYQTIVSGKDTLGQQVNDTTQDFSAYYDVAILREDMQGRADSLSYKESDSLIILYGNPILWMDTTQLSGDTIFISMVEGEVKDVLIKGNGFIITSPDSIFFNQIKGRKITAYFKDGDLYQTDVEGNAESIYFPLDEAGRYIAMNKIICSRIEMTFENNTVTGVAFLENPTGDLISMKEVNAENSILKGYQNLNQFRPSTMENERVLTKGDVLNMKGALKQ
;
A
#
# COMPACT_ATOMS: atom_id res chain seq x y z
N MET A 1 26.35 -16.27 -35.20
CA MET A 1 27.51 -15.34 -35.20
C MET A 1 27.72 -14.90 -33.76
N LYS A 2 28.55 -15.55 -32.94
CA LYS A 2 30.01 -15.32 -32.74
C LYS A 2 30.43 -13.84 -32.86
N HIS A 3 30.57 -13.12 -31.75
CA HIS A 3 31.85 -12.75 -31.10
C HIS A 3 31.66 -11.74 -29.95
N ARG A 4 32.13 -12.12 -28.74
CA ARG A 4 33.18 -11.50 -27.87
C ARG A 4 32.73 -10.24 -27.10
N GLN A 5 32.58 -10.30 -25.77
CA GLN A 5 33.59 -10.35 -24.68
C GLN A 5 34.33 -9.02 -24.45
N ASP A 6 34.06 -8.41 -23.29
CA ASP A 6 34.98 -7.81 -22.29
C ASP A 6 34.11 -7.56 -21.02
N MET A 7 34.23 -8.27 -19.88
CA MET A 7 35.19 -8.16 -18.75
C MET A 7 35.41 -6.71 -18.24
N VAL A 8 35.40 -6.34 -16.94
CA VAL A 8 35.37 -7.02 -15.63
C VAL A 8 35.21 -5.95 -14.50
N LYS A 9 34.78 -6.39 -13.30
CA LYS A 9 34.71 -5.74 -11.94
C LYS A 9 33.30 -5.31 -11.53
N VAL A 10 32.48 -6.11 -10.83
CA VAL A 10 32.62 -6.76 -9.50
C VAL A 10 32.82 -5.76 -8.36
N ASN A 11 31.73 -5.47 -7.64
CA ASN A 11 31.75 -5.30 -6.19
C ASN A 11 30.36 -5.64 -5.63
N THR A 12 30.18 -6.90 -5.23
CA THR A 12 29.00 -7.37 -4.49
C THR A 12 29.54 -8.15 -3.31
N HIS A 13 29.45 -7.59 -2.10
CA HIS A 13 29.74 -8.31 -0.87
C HIS A 13 28.46 -8.99 -0.39
N TYR A 14 28.45 -10.31 -0.47
CA TYR A 14 27.57 -11.21 0.27
C TYR A 14 28.45 -12.13 1.12
N SER A 15 28.11 -12.28 2.41
CA SER A 15 28.21 -13.49 3.24
C SER A 15 28.18 -13.03 4.71
N ILE A 16 27.11 -13.19 5.49
CA ILE A 16 26.54 -14.46 6.01
C ILE A 16 27.64 -15.40 6.50
N TRP A 17 27.81 -15.49 7.82
CA TRP A 17 28.36 -16.67 8.47
C TRP A 17 27.61 -16.91 9.79
N LEU A 18 26.92 -18.05 9.84
CA LEU A 18 26.41 -18.68 11.04
C LEU A 18 27.10 -20.04 11.16
N TYR A 19 27.38 -20.40 12.41
CA TYR A 19 28.09 -21.57 12.93
C TYR A 19 27.65 -22.93 12.36
N THR A 20 28.58 -23.90 12.34
CA THR A 20 28.32 -25.26 12.86
C THR A 20 29.61 -26.02 13.24
N ILE A 21 29.40 -26.99 14.14
CA ILE A 21 30.28 -27.63 15.14
C ILE A 21 30.80 -29.03 14.71
N LEU A 22 32.01 -29.41 15.20
CA LEU A 22 32.66 -30.74 15.49
C LEU A 22 32.51 -31.95 14.52
N TYR A 23 33.44 -32.92 14.36
CA TYR A 23 34.17 -33.77 15.32
C TYR A 23 35.21 -34.67 14.57
N GLY A 24 36.27 -35.18 15.24
CA GLY A 24 36.84 -36.53 14.94
C GLY A 24 38.35 -36.68 14.66
N MET A 25 38.99 -37.64 15.36
CA MET A 25 40.43 -37.89 15.47
C MET A 25 41.09 -38.84 14.43
N LEU A 26 42.42 -38.68 14.28
CA LEU A 26 43.54 -39.66 14.22
C LEU A 26 43.88 -40.56 12.99
N VAL A 27 45.21 -40.82 12.91
CA VAL A 27 46.04 -41.80 12.16
C VAL A 27 46.77 -41.16 10.95
N GLY A 28 48.09 -41.25 10.72
CA GLY A 28 49.26 -41.91 11.33
C GLY A 28 50.46 -41.88 10.33
N GLY A 29 51.70 -42.07 10.82
CA GLY A 29 52.93 -42.38 10.01
C GLY A 29 53.89 -41.20 9.77
N ALA A 30 55.03 -41.03 10.46
CA ALA A 30 56.31 -41.79 10.47
C ALA A 30 57.29 -41.45 9.32
N LEU A 31 58.48 -40.87 9.63
CA LEU A 31 59.84 -41.43 9.38
C LEU A 31 61.00 -40.39 9.37
N LEU A 32 62.07 -40.74 10.14
CA LEU A 32 63.53 -40.52 9.96
C LEU A 32 64.07 -39.07 10.06
N GLY A 33 65.00 -38.68 10.96
CA GLY A 33 66.32 -39.24 11.34
C GLY A 33 67.45 -38.50 10.56
N PRO A 34 68.66 -38.19 11.10
CA PRO A 34 69.40 -38.90 12.14
C PRO A 34 70.04 -38.06 13.28
N GLN A 35 70.62 -38.80 14.25
CA GLN A 35 71.25 -38.41 15.51
C GLN A 35 72.77 -38.13 15.43
N THR A 36 73.29 -37.41 16.44
CA THR A 36 74.53 -37.66 17.26
C THR A 36 74.66 -36.52 18.29
N ALA A 37 75.06 -36.63 19.56
CA ALA A 37 75.31 -37.72 20.50
C ALA A 37 75.33 -37.16 21.96
N MET A 38 74.82 -37.99 22.87
CA MET A 38 74.77 -38.07 24.35
C MET A 38 75.56 -37.12 25.29
N GLY A 39 74.84 -36.64 26.31
CA GLY A 39 75.30 -36.32 27.68
C GLY A 39 74.09 -36.37 28.63
N GLN A 40 74.19 -37.14 29.72
CA GLN A 40 73.11 -37.62 30.59
C GLN A 40 72.44 -36.53 31.44
N ASP A 41 71.11 -36.53 31.47
CA ASP A 41 70.32 -36.31 32.70
C ASP A 41 68.99 -37.06 32.58
N ALA A 42 68.58 -37.66 33.70
CA ALA A 42 67.47 -38.60 33.78
C ALA A 42 66.12 -37.92 33.44
N PHE A 43 65.45 -38.39 32.38
CA PHE A 43 64.03 -38.16 32.20
C PHE A 43 63.26 -39.00 33.23
N THR A 44 62.98 -38.42 34.39
CA THR A 44 61.77 -38.78 35.11
C THR A 44 60.59 -38.41 34.21
N ARG A 45 59.72 -39.38 33.92
CA ARG A 45 58.40 -39.10 33.37
C ARG A 45 57.77 -38.01 34.24
N PRO A 46 57.20 -36.92 33.69
CA PRO A 46 56.32 -36.11 34.51
C PRO A 46 55.23 -37.04 35.00
N GLU A 47 55.17 -37.18 36.32
CA GLU A 47 54.07 -37.81 37.01
C GLU A 47 52.79 -37.24 36.42
N THR A 48 51.88 -38.14 36.04
CA THR A 48 50.49 -37.80 35.85
C THR A 48 50.06 -37.06 37.12
N ASP A 49 49.81 -35.76 36.99
CA ASP A 49 49.16 -34.97 38.03
C ASP A 49 47.80 -35.60 38.27
N THR A 50 47.75 -36.49 39.26
CA THR A 50 46.50 -36.99 39.81
C THR A 50 45.84 -35.79 40.46
N LEU A 51 44.86 -35.19 39.76
CA LEU A 51 43.88 -34.28 40.36
C LEU A 51 43.54 -34.83 41.76
N LYS A 52 43.99 -34.14 42.81
CA LYS A 52 43.59 -34.48 44.17
C LYS A 52 42.08 -34.42 44.21
N GLN A 53 41.42 -35.57 44.30
CA GLN A 53 40.03 -35.61 44.73
C GLN A 53 39.99 -34.98 46.11
N THR A 54 39.41 -33.79 46.18
CA THR A 54 39.15 -33.10 47.43
C THR A 54 38.10 -33.90 48.19
N THR A 55 38.29 -34.02 49.50
CA THR A 55 37.35 -34.70 50.38
C THR A 55 36.52 -33.67 51.11
N ILE A 56 35.29 -34.04 51.47
CA ILE A 56 34.45 -33.24 52.35
C ILE A 56 35.10 -33.22 53.74
N ILE A 57 35.23 -32.04 54.33
CA ILE A 57 35.81 -31.85 55.66
C ILE A 57 34.85 -31.08 56.56
N LEU A 58 35.07 -31.18 57.88
CA LEU A 58 34.41 -30.32 58.86
C LEU A 58 35.19 -29.02 59.01
N ASP A 59 34.50 -27.89 58.88
CA ASP A 59 35.10 -26.58 59.13
C ASP A 59 35.20 -26.31 60.63
N GLU A 60 34.23 -26.78 61.41
CA GLU A 60 34.20 -26.70 62.87
C GLU A 60 33.70 -28.03 63.47
N PRO A 61 34.08 -28.37 64.72
CA PRO A 61 33.52 -29.53 65.41
C PRO A 61 32.00 -29.42 65.56
N ALA A 62 31.27 -30.49 65.22
CA ALA A 62 29.84 -30.61 65.54
C ALA A 62 29.64 -30.82 67.06
N ASP A 63 28.45 -30.52 67.56
CA ASP A 63 28.13 -30.67 68.99
C ASP A 63 28.24 -32.14 69.46
N ARG A 64 27.89 -33.08 68.57
CA ARG A 64 28.05 -34.51 68.79
C ARG A 64 28.52 -35.23 67.52
N VAL A 65 29.51 -36.11 67.69
CA VAL A 65 30.03 -36.99 66.63
C VAL A 65 29.92 -38.44 67.08
N ARG A 66 29.38 -39.31 66.23
CA ARG A 66 29.36 -40.77 66.43
C ARG A 66 29.96 -41.46 65.21
N LEU A 67 30.94 -42.32 65.45
CA LEU A 67 31.56 -43.15 64.43
C LEU A 67 31.02 -44.58 64.53
N PHE A 68 30.68 -45.19 63.40
CA PHE A 68 30.31 -46.60 63.34
C PHE A 68 30.65 -47.19 61.97
N THR A 69 30.71 -48.51 61.89
CA THR A 69 30.96 -49.23 60.63
C THR A 69 29.76 -50.10 60.33
N LYS A 70 29.28 -50.04 59.10
CA LYS A 70 28.20 -50.88 58.59
C LYS A 70 28.56 -51.33 57.18
N ASP A 71 28.45 -52.63 56.90
CA ASP A 71 28.74 -53.19 55.56
C ASP A 71 30.11 -52.77 54.98
N SER A 72 31.15 -52.77 55.83
CA SER A 72 32.53 -52.35 55.49
C SER A 72 32.71 -50.87 55.10
N VAL A 73 31.68 -50.04 55.25
CA VAL A 73 31.72 -48.59 55.08
C VAL A 73 31.81 -47.93 56.46
N GLN A 74 32.75 -47.00 56.64
CA GLN A 74 32.81 -46.17 57.84
C GLN A 74 31.85 -44.98 57.70
N TYR A 75 31.06 -44.75 58.74
CA TYR A 75 30.11 -43.66 58.84
C TYR A 75 30.46 -42.73 60.00
N GLN A 76 30.28 -41.44 59.76
CA GLN A 76 30.39 -40.38 60.74
C GLN A 76 29.05 -39.64 60.83
N GLU A 77 28.29 -39.92 61.89
CA GLU A 77 27.05 -39.24 62.23
C GLU A 77 27.36 -37.99 63.06
N LEU A 78 26.87 -36.85 62.59
CA LEU A 78 27.11 -35.51 63.12
C LEU A 78 25.77 -34.89 63.52
N THR A 79 25.70 -34.31 64.71
CA THR A 79 24.48 -33.66 65.20
C THR A 79 24.81 -32.36 65.91
N GLY A 80 24.01 -31.32 65.63
CA GLY A 80 24.12 -29.99 66.22
C GLY A 80 25.09 -29.09 65.47
N ASN A 81 24.54 -28.07 64.80
CA ASN A 81 25.27 -27.00 64.10
C ASN A 81 26.38 -27.52 63.15
N VAL A 82 26.08 -28.50 62.32
CA VAL A 82 27.07 -29.13 61.44
C VAL A 82 27.50 -28.16 60.34
N ARG A 83 28.81 -27.96 60.21
CA ARG A 83 29.43 -27.13 59.17
C ARG A 83 30.49 -27.92 58.43
N MET A 84 30.24 -28.14 57.15
CA MET A 84 31.12 -28.89 56.26
C MET A 84 31.60 -27.99 55.13
N ARG A 85 32.76 -28.34 54.59
CA ARG A 85 33.32 -27.69 53.42
C ARG A 85 33.87 -28.71 52.45
N HIS A 86 33.66 -28.46 51.18
CA HIS A 86 34.31 -29.19 50.11
C HIS A 86 34.85 -28.18 49.11
N ASP A 87 36.18 -28.00 49.14
CA ASP A 87 36.87 -26.99 48.34
C ASP A 87 36.36 -25.56 48.67
N SER A 88 35.72 -24.89 47.71
CA SER A 88 35.07 -23.57 47.87
C SER A 88 33.60 -23.64 48.28
N THR A 89 33.00 -24.83 48.34
CA THR A 89 31.59 -25.03 48.70
C THR A 89 31.45 -25.16 50.20
N PHE A 90 30.63 -24.31 50.81
CA PHE A 90 30.27 -24.38 52.22
C PHE A 90 28.89 -25.00 52.41
N MET A 91 28.73 -25.88 53.39
CA MET A 91 27.48 -26.58 53.70
C MET A 91 27.17 -26.50 55.20
N ARG A 92 25.95 -26.09 55.54
CA ARG A 92 25.45 -26.02 56.93
C ARG A 92 24.16 -26.81 57.08
N THR A 93 23.99 -27.51 58.20
CA THR A 93 22.78 -28.30 58.50
C THR A 93 22.66 -28.58 60.01
N ASP A 94 21.51 -29.05 60.47
CA ASP A 94 21.31 -29.49 61.85
C ASP A 94 21.97 -30.84 62.13
N SER A 95 21.96 -31.76 61.16
CA SER A 95 22.58 -33.09 61.27
C SER A 95 23.04 -33.64 59.93
N ALA A 96 24.10 -34.45 59.93
CA ALA A 96 24.61 -35.08 58.72
C ALA A 96 25.22 -36.47 58.99
N ILE A 97 25.20 -37.32 57.97
CA ILE A 97 25.91 -38.61 57.94
C ILE A 97 26.90 -38.54 56.80
N LEU A 98 28.20 -38.61 57.13
CA LEU A 98 29.29 -38.72 56.17
C LEU A 98 29.74 -40.17 56.08
N ASP A 99 30.20 -40.59 54.91
CA ASP A 99 30.86 -41.89 54.75
C ASP A 99 32.25 -41.80 54.11
N ASP A 100 33.02 -42.88 54.22
CA ASP A 100 34.36 -43.00 53.64
C ASP A 100 34.39 -43.06 52.10
N ARG A 101 33.22 -43.02 51.45
CA ARG A 101 33.05 -42.93 49.98
C ARG A 101 32.90 -41.48 49.51
N ASN A 102 33.11 -40.50 50.40
CA ASN A 102 33.00 -39.07 50.15
C ASN A 102 31.55 -38.65 49.84
N GLN A 103 30.58 -39.22 50.55
CA GLN A 103 29.16 -38.88 50.44
C GLN A 103 28.64 -38.26 51.73
N VAL A 104 27.66 -37.36 51.61
CA VAL A 104 26.94 -36.71 52.71
C VAL A 104 25.44 -36.90 52.52
N GLU A 105 24.78 -37.33 53.58
CA GLU A 105 23.34 -37.14 53.76
C GLU A 105 23.13 -36.11 54.87
N ALA A 106 22.51 -34.97 54.57
CA ALA A 106 22.27 -33.87 55.50
C ALA A 106 20.77 -33.63 55.71
N TYR A 107 20.39 -33.30 56.94
CA TYR A 107 19.00 -33.21 57.40
C TYR A 107 18.78 -32.00 58.31
N GLY A 108 17.75 -31.22 57.99
CA GLY A 108 17.33 -30.04 58.75
C GLY A 108 18.13 -28.80 58.38
N ASN A 109 17.43 -27.73 57.99
CA ASN A 109 17.98 -26.41 57.70
C ASN A 109 19.25 -26.46 56.82
N VAL A 110 19.22 -27.22 55.73
CA VAL A 110 20.37 -27.36 54.84
C VAL A 110 20.60 -26.05 54.09
N VAL A 111 21.85 -25.58 54.09
CA VAL A 111 22.30 -24.43 53.31
C VAL A 111 23.59 -24.80 52.58
N ILE A 112 23.61 -24.62 51.26
CA ILE A 112 24.83 -24.65 50.43
C ILE A 112 25.15 -23.20 50.05
N GLN A 113 26.42 -22.81 50.19
CA GLN A 113 26.94 -21.50 49.79
C GLN A 113 28.16 -21.66 48.89
N GLU A 114 28.12 -21.03 47.72
CA GLU A 114 29.23 -20.91 46.78
C GLU A 114 29.86 -19.51 46.83
N LEU A 115 31.06 -19.36 46.28
CA LEU A 115 31.79 -18.07 46.27
C LEU A 115 31.18 -17.02 45.33
N ASP A 116 30.32 -17.42 44.40
CA ASP A 116 29.73 -16.57 43.36
C ASP A 116 28.35 -16.02 43.74
N SER A 117 28.12 -15.83 45.04
CA SER A 117 26.84 -15.38 45.62
C SER A 117 25.66 -16.31 45.34
N THR A 118 25.91 -17.60 45.06
CA THR A 118 24.86 -18.62 44.94
C THR A 118 24.59 -19.27 46.29
N TYR A 119 23.33 -19.33 46.68
CA TYR A 119 22.85 -20.00 47.90
C TYR A 119 21.79 -21.05 47.55
N ILE A 120 21.80 -22.19 48.22
CA ILE A 120 20.74 -23.19 48.09
C ILE A 120 20.25 -23.62 49.47
N PHE A 121 18.95 -23.49 49.72
CA PHE A 121 18.28 -23.88 50.95
C PHE A 121 17.44 -25.13 50.70
N ALA A 122 17.36 -26.06 51.65
CA ALA A 122 16.50 -27.24 51.58
C ALA A 122 16.28 -27.89 52.96
N ASP A 123 15.31 -28.80 53.06
CA ASP A 123 15.14 -29.66 54.24
C ASP A 123 16.18 -30.78 54.31
N THR A 124 16.54 -31.34 53.14
CA THR A 124 17.46 -32.48 53.04
C THR A 124 18.38 -32.37 51.83
N LEU A 125 19.56 -32.94 51.95
CA LEU A 125 20.58 -33.01 50.89
C LEU A 125 21.22 -34.38 50.86
N TRP A 126 21.30 -34.97 49.68
CA TRP A 126 22.28 -36.01 49.37
C TRP A 126 23.36 -35.42 48.46
N TYR A 127 24.62 -35.52 48.86
CA TYR A 127 25.75 -34.94 48.12
C TYR A 127 26.84 -35.98 47.90
N ASN A 128 27.30 -36.09 46.64
CA ASN A 128 28.45 -36.92 46.28
C ASN A 128 29.65 -36.02 45.97
N GLY A 129 30.64 -36.02 46.85
CA GLY A 129 31.85 -35.21 46.72
C GLY A 129 32.73 -35.59 45.52
N ASN A 130 32.62 -36.82 45.00
CA ASN A 130 33.41 -37.25 43.85
C ASN A 130 32.83 -36.73 42.53
N THR A 131 31.51 -36.69 42.39
CA THR A 131 30.82 -36.20 41.18
C THR A 131 30.35 -34.76 41.27
N ARG A 132 30.43 -34.15 42.47
CA ARG A 132 29.90 -32.81 42.79
C ARG A 132 28.39 -32.66 42.54
N ILE A 133 27.64 -33.76 42.66
CA ILE A 133 26.17 -33.75 42.47
C ILE A 133 25.49 -33.63 43.83
N ALA A 134 24.59 -32.66 43.95
CA ALA A 134 23.70 -32.45 45.08
C ALA A 134 22.25 -32.76 44.65
N GLU A 135 21.57 -33.63 45.38
CA GLU A 135 20.12 -33.83 45.30
C GLU A 135 19.48 -33.22 46.55
N LEU A 136 18.71 -32.16 46.37
CA LEU A 136 18.07 -31.41 47.44
C LEU A 136 16.56 -31.63 47.43
N ARG A 137 15.95 -31.86 48.60
CA ARG A 137 14.50 -32.09 48.72
C ARG A 137 13.92 -31.34 49.91
N GLY A 138 12.66 -30.92 49.75
CA GLY A 138 11.86 -30.22 50.75
C GLY A 138 12.17 -28.73 50.76
N GLU A 139 11.15 -27.92 50.39
CA GLU A 139 11.20 -26.45 50.30
C GLU A 139 12.52 -25.90 49.72
N VAL A 140 12.95 -26.43 48.57
CA VAL A 140 14.24 -26.04 47.98
C VAL A 140 14.16 -24.63 47.41
N VAL A 141 15.12 -23.79 47.78
CA VAL A 141 15.28 -22.44 47.23
C VAL A 141 16.71 -22.29 46.72
N LEU A 142 16.90 -22.07 45.42
CA LEU A 142 18.17 -21.66 44.83
C LEU A 142 18.12 -20.15 44.61
N GLU A 143 19.00 -19.41 45.28
CA GLU A 143 19.15 -17.96 45.15
C GLU A 143 20.44 -17.62 44.40
N LYS A 144 20.30 -16.83 43.34
CA LYS A 144 21.38 -16.25 42.54
C LYS A 144 20.99 -14.80 42.27
N ASP A 145 21.43 -13.86 43.11
CA ASP A 145 20.94 -12.48 43.15
C ASP A 145 20.81 -11.83 41.74
N PRO A 146 19.64 -11.30 41.35
CA PRO A 146 18.37 -11.20 42.09
C PRO A 146 17.40 -12.39 41.92
N GLN A 147 17.75 -13.43 41.15
CA GLN A 147 16.88 -14.55 40.85
C GLN A 147 16.73 -15.53 42.03
N ARG A 148 15.51 -16.06 42.20
CA ARG A 148 15.21 -17.12 43.16
C ARG A 148 14.35 -18.21 42.53
N LEU A 149 14.81 -19.46 42.57
CA LEU A 149 14.07 -20.64 42.11
C LEU A 149 13.55 -21.42 43.32
N PHE A 150 12.24 -21.64 43.37
CA PHE A 150 11.52 -22.41 44.38
C PHE A 150 11.05 -23.73 43.79
N THR A 151 11.46 -24.86 44.38
CA THR A 151 11.09 -26.20 43.92
C THR A 151 11.02 -27.22 45.05
N PRO A 152 10.18 -28.26 44.98
CA PRO A 152 10.21 -29.36 45.96
C PRO A 152 11.46 -30.24 45.85
N HIS A 153 12.06 -30.33 44.66
CA HIS A 153 13.16 -31.24 44.34
C HIS A 153 14.09 -30.62 43.31
N LEU A 154 15.38 -30.51 43.67
CA LEU A 154 16.42 -29.94 42.81
C LEU A 154 17.61 -30.88 42.72
N PHE A 155 18.06 -31.15 41.51
CA PHE A 155 19.39 -31.71 41.28
C PHE A 155 20.32 -30.59 40.83
N TYR A 156 21.45 -30.44 41.51
CA TYR A 156 22.44 -29.43 41.18
C TYR A 156 23.82 -30.05 41.03
N ASN A 157 24.45 -29.81 39.89
CA ASN A 157 25.86 -30.15 39.67
C ASN A 157 26.71 -28.92 40.01
N LEU A 158 27.43 -28.97 41.12
CA LEU A 158 28.26 -27.87 41.61
C LEU A 158 29.51 -27.65 40.75
N GLU A 159 29.93 -28.61 39.93
CA GLU A 159 31.04 -28.47 39.00
C GLU A 159 30.60 -27.72 37.74
N THR A 160 29.54 -28.20 37.08
CA THR A 160 29.06 -27.60 35.82
C THR A 160 28.15 -26.39 36.05
N LYS A 161 27.71 -26.14 37.29
CA LYS A 161 26.74 -25.10 37.66
C LYS A 161 25.39 -25.25 36.95
N ILE A 162 24.95 -26.50 36.76
CA ILE A 162 23.67 -26.81 36.11
C ILE A 162 22.70 -27.38 37.14
N ALA A 163 21.55 -26.73 37.31
CA ALA A 163 20.46 -27.21 38.13
C ALA A 163 19.30 -27.70 37.26
N HIS A 164 18.63 -28.79 37.66
CA HIS A 164 17.40 -29.24 37.01
C HIS A 164 16.34 -29.63 38.03
N TYR A 165 15.09 -29.31 37.70
CA TYR A 165 13.89 -29.69 38.43
C TYR A 165 12.88 -30.33 37.48
N ASN A 166 12.02 -31.18 38.03
CA ASN A 166 11.01 -31.94 37.29
C ASN A 166 9.64 -31.97 38.00
N GLU A 167 9.43 -31.02 38.91
CA GLU A 167 8.16 -30.78 39.60
C GLU A 167 7.75 -29.32 39.42
N LYS A 168 6.45 -29.03 39.63
CA LYS A 168 5.92 -27.67 39.49
C LYS A 168 6.72 -26.71 40.36
N SER A 169 7.42 -25.79 39.69
CA SER A 169 8.38 -24.88 40.32
C SER A 169 8.14 -23.46 39.86
N TYR A 170 8.62 -22.51 40.66
CA TYR A 170 8.43 -21.09 40.44
C TYR A 170 9.78 -20.40 40.49
N MET A 171 10.01 -19.44 39.60
CA MET A 171 11.17 -18.56 39.66
C MET A 171 10.69 -17.13 39.83
N MET A 172 11.33 -16.39 40.73
CA MET A 172 11.19 -14.95 40.87
C MET A 172 12.41 -14.28 40.25
N ASP A 173 12.15 -13.29 39.39
CA ASP A 173 13.16 -12.41 38.81
C ASP A 173 12.66 -10.97 38.94
N ALA A 174 13.23 -10.22 39.89
CA ALA A 174 12.70 -8.94 40.35
C ALA A 174 11.21 -9.05 40.79
N ASP A 175 10.30 -8.41 40.07
CA ASP A 175 8.85 -8.39 40.28
C ASP A 175 8.10 -9.49 39.50
N ARG A 176 8.79 -10.26 38.66
CA ARG A 176 8.19 -11.21 37.72
C ARG A 176 8.18 -12.61 38.31
N GLN A 177 7.06 -13.31 38.17
CA GLN A 177 6.92 -14.71 38.55
C GLN A 177 6.82 -15.59 37.31
N LEU A 178 7.76 -16.52 37.17
CA LEU A 178 7.77 -17.55 36.14
C LEU A 178 7.43 -18.90 36.77
N SER A 179 6.71 -19.76 36.07
CA SER A 179 6.41 -21.11 36.55
C SER A 179 6.42 -22.12 35.41
N SER A 180 6.87 -23.34 35.71
CA SER A 180 6.84 -24.47 34.77
C SER A 180 6.87 -25.80 35.51
N LEU A 181 6.63 -26.92 34.81
CA LEU A 181 6.77 -28.26 35.38
C LEU A 181 8.22 -28.77 35.34
N ASN A 182 8.97 -28.42 34.29
CA ASN A 182 10.34 -28.88 34.09
C ASN A 182 11.24 -27.70 33.74
N GLY A 183 12.45 -27.67 34.29
CA GLY A 183 13.39 -26.63 33.90
C GLY A 183 14.84 -26.93 34.21
N VAL A 184 15.71 -26.23 33.47
CA VAL A 184 17.16 -26.32 33.60
C VAL A 184 17.70 -24.92 33.78
N PHE A 185 18.40 -24.69 34.90
CA PHE A 185 19.08 -23.44 35.19
C PHE A 185 20.59 -23.62 34.97
N TYR A 186 21.11 -22.95 33.94
CA TYR A 186 22.54 -22.80 33.69
C TYR A 186 23.05 -21.58 34.46
N VAL A 187 23.38 -21.78 35.74
CA VAL A 187 23.72 -20.69 36.66
C VAL A 187 24.96 -19.90 36.19
N GLY A 188 25.93 -20.57 35.56
CA GLY A 188 27.12 -19.92 35.01
C GLY A 188 26.92 -19.24 33.64
N GLU A 189 25.79 -19.46 32.98
CA GLU A 189 25.45 -18.86 31.67
C GLU A 189 24.31 -17.83 31.77
N ASP A 190 23.81 -17.56 32.98
CA ASP A 190 22.69 -16.63 33.20
C ASP A 190 21.47 -16.95 32.31
N ARG A 191 21.18 -18.26 32.20
CA ARG A 191 20.17 -18.79 31.29
C ARG A 191 19.33 -19.87 31.96
N VAL A 192 18.00 -19.73 31.81
CA VAL A 192 17.02 -20.70 32.30
C VAL A 192 16.18 -21.20 31.13
N ILE A 193 16.01 -22.52 31.03
CA ILE A 193 15.10 -23.14 30.08
C ILE A 193 13.92 -23.70 30.86
N PHE A 194 12.71 -23.23 30.53
CA PHE A 194 11.45 -23.70 31.08
C PHE A 194 10.73 -24.57 30.06
N ARG A 195 10.12 -25.66 30.51
CA ARG A 195 9.37 -26.61 29.69
C ARG A 195 8.09 -27.06 30.40
N ASP A 196 7.10 -27.41 29.60
CA ASP A 196 5.80 -27.92 29.97
C ASP A 196 4.97 -26.91 30.79
N SER A 197 4.01 -26.27 30.10
CA SER A 197 3.03 -25.32 30.67
C SER A 197 3.67 -24.11 31.35
N VAL A 198 4.53 -23.40 30.61
CA VAL A 198 5.21 -22.22 31.13
C VAL A 198 4.25 -21.05 31.24
N LEU A 199 4.25 -20.38 32.40
CA LEU A 199 3.46 -19.18 32.68
C LEU A 199 4.37 -18.11 33.27
N VAL A 200 4.37 -16.93 32.66
CA VAL A 200 4.99 -15.71 33.21
C VAL A 200 3.88 -14.74 33.59
N ILE A 201 3.95 -14.24 34.82
CA ILE A 201 3.06 -13.22 35.36
C ILE A 201 3.92 -11.99 35.69
N SER A 202 3.55 -10.84 35.13
CA SER A 202 4.10 -9.53 35.47
C SER A 202 2.97 -8.49 35.57
N ASP A 203 3.31 -7.28 36.01
CA ASP A 203 2.36 -6.17 36.09
C ASP A 203 1.94 -5.63 34.71
N SER A 204 2.75 -5.84 33.67
CA SER A 204 2.53 -5.29 32.33
C SER A 204 2.01 -6.29 31.30
N PHE A 205 2.35 -7.57 31.44
CA PHE A 205 1.89 -8.63 30.54
C PHE A 205 1.91 -10.01 31.20
N ASN A 206 1.13 -10.94 30.64
CA ASN A 206 1.17 -12.36 30.94
C ASN A 206 1.63 -13.13 29.71
N LEU A 207 2.34 -14.24 29.91
CA LEU A 207 2.81 -15.11 28.84
C LEU A 207 2.48 -16.56 29.14
N LYS A 208 1.99 -17.29 28.15
CA LYS A 208 1.80 -18.75 28.19
C LYS A 208 2.56 -19.40 27.03
N ALA A 209 3.38 -20.41 27.33
CA ALA A 209 4.14 -21.13 26.33
C ALA A 209 4.26 -22.63 26.68
N ASP A 210 4.53 -23.46 25.67
CA ASP A 210 4.98 -24.84 25.91
C ASP A 210 6.40 -24.85 26.50
N SER A 211 7.32 -24.12 25.85
CA SER A 211 8.73 -24.08 26.20
C SER A 211 9.30 -22.68 25.91
N MET A 212 10.19 -22.18 26.78
CA MET A 212 10.86 -20.89 26.61
C MET A 212 12.27 -20.91 27.21
N ALA A 213 13.15 -20.05 26.69
CA ALA A 213 14.43 -19.73 27.32
C ALA A 213 14.39 -18.29 27.82
N PHE A 214 14.93 -18.07 29.02
CA PHE A 214 15.10 -16.76 29.62
C PHE A 214 16.59 -16.50 29.87
N PHE A 215 17.09 -15.42 29.28
CA PHE A 215 18.47 -14.94 29.46
C PHE A 215 18.42 -13.81 30.49
N THR A 216 18.82 -14.10 31.72
CA THR A 216 18.60 -13.24 32.89
C THR A 216 19.41 -11.95 32.81
N GLN A 217 20.65 -11.99 32.29
CA GLN A 217 21.46 -10.77 32.09
C GLN A 217 20.98 -9.91 30.91
N GLU A 218 20.50 -10.52 29.83
CA GLU A 218 20.03 -9.80 28.63
C GLU A 218 18.58 -9.31 28.78
N HIS A 219 17.89 -9.69 29.86
CA HIS A 219 16.44 -9.55 30.03
C HIS A 219 15.65 -9.95 28.76
N LYS A 220 16.07 -11.08 28.17
CA LYS A 220 15.54 -11.58 26.90
C LYS A 220 14.80 -12.88 27.09
N VAL A 221 13.58 -12.91 26.60
CA VAL A 221 12.75 -14.11 26.50
C VAL A 221 12.82 -14.63 25.07
N GLN A 222 13.19 -15.90 24.88
CA GLN A 222 13.12 -16.58 23.59
C GLN A 222 12.03 -17.65 23.63
N PHE A 223 11.15 -17.63 22.63
CA PHE A 223 10.10 -18.62 22.47
C PHE A 223 10.67 -19.86 21.80
N LEU A 224 10.42 -21.03 22.39
CA LEU A 224 10.88 -22.32 21.84
C LEU A 224 9.71 -23.17 21.32
N GLY A 225 8.51 -22.58 21.24
CA GLY A 225 7.29 -23.20 20.78
C GLY A 225 6.11 -22.24 20.85
N PRO A 226 4.88 -22.73 20.59
CA PRO A 226 3.67 -21.91 20.56
C PRO A 226 3.51 -21.10 21.84
N THR A 227 3.49 -19.78 21.66
CA THR A 227 3.49 -18.80 22.75
C THR A 227 2.37 -17.79 22.54
N VAL A 228 1.66 -17.49 23.61
CA VAL A 228 0.67 -16.41 23.67
C VAL A 228 1.11 -15.39 24.71
N VAL A 229 1.33 -14.15 24.28
CA VAL A 229 1.57 -12.99 25.14
C VAL A 229 0.29 -12.18 25.21
N TYR A 230 -0.16 -11.75 26.38
CA TYR A 230 -1.42 -11.03 26.51
C TYR A 230 -1.45 -10.10 27.72
N ASN A 231 -2.21 -9.03 27.62
CA ASN A 231 -2.62 -8.15 28.73
C ASN A 231 -4.14 -7.91 28.62
N ASP A 232 -4.66 -6.89 29.30
CA ASP A 232 -6.11 -6.60 29.32
C ASP A 232 -6.68 -6.17 27.96
N THR A 233 -5.86 -5.58 27.09
CA THR A 233 -6.31 -4.96 25.83
C THR A 233 -5.75 -5.66 24.58
N SER A 234 -4.70 -6.46 24.74
CA SER A 234 -3.89 -6.95 23.65
C SER A 234 -3.51 -8.42 23.83
N ARG A 235 -3.44 -9.14 22.71
CA ARG A 235 -3.04 -10.54 22.65
C ARG A 235 -2.20 -10.78 21.41
N LEU A 236 -1.13 -11.55 21.58
CA LEU A 236 -0.20 -11.91 20.52
C LEU A 236 0.06 -13.42 20.54
N TYR A 237 0.15 -14.04 19.36
CA TYR A 237 0.51 -15.44 19.15
C TYR A 237 1.72 -15.54 18.22
N ALA A 238 2.67 -16.42 18.57
CA ALA A 238 3.81 -16.78 17.73
C ALA A 238 4.29 -18.20 18.03
N GLU A 239 4.99 -18.82 17.08
CA GLU A 239 5.58 -20.17 17.26
C GLU A 239 7.09 -20.13 17.50
N ASP A 240 7.75 -19.03 17.13
CA ASP A 240 9.16 -18.75 17.35
C ASP A 240 9.36 -17.23 17.45
N GLY A 241 10.44 -16.81 18.09
CA GLY A 241 10.74 -15.39 18.28
C GLY A 241 11.40 -15.07 19.61
N TYR A 242 11.49 -13.78 19.88
CA TYR A 242 11.97 -13.27 21.16
C TYR A 242 11.28 -11.97 21.57
N TYR A 243 11.38 -11.66 22.85
CA TYR A 243 10.98 -10.41 23.47
C TYR A 243 12.15 -9.86 24.30
N LEU A 244 12.48 -8.59 24.07
CA LEU A 244 13.48 -7.83 24.83
C LEU A 244 12.74 -6.95 25.84
N LEU A 245 12.90 -7.25 27.12
CA LEU A 245 12.10 -6.65 28.19
C LEU A 245 12.41 -5.16 28.39
N ASP A 246 13.69 -4.77 28.30
CA ASP A 246 14.14 -3.39 28.56
C ASP A 246 13.80 -2.45 27.39
N GLU A 247 13.87 -2.94 26.16
CA GLU A 247 13.56 -2.23 24.94
C GLU A 247 12.04 -2.18 24.67
N GLU A 248 11.28 -3.13 25.22
CA GLU A 248 9.88 -3.40 24.85
C GLU A 248 9.73 -3.72 23.36
N GLU A 249 10.70 -4.46 22.83
CA GLU A 249 10.76 -4.86 21.43
C GLU A 249 10.59 -6.36 21.29
N ALA A 250 9.91 -6.78 20.22
CA ALA A 250 9.67 -8.18 19.98
C ALA A 250 9.76 -8.53 18.50
N LEU A 251 10.20 -9.74 18.24
CA LEU A 251 10.27 -10.32 16.91
C LEU A 251 9.65 -11.69 16.94
N PHE A 252 8.60 -11.85 16.13
CA PHE A 252 7.81 -13.06 16.02
C PHE A 252 7.93 -13.63 14.62
N TYR A 253 8.03 -14.95 14.53
CA TYR A 253 8.11 -15.71 13.29
C TYR A 253 7.02 -16.78 13.23
N ASN A 254 6.82 -17.34 12.02
CA ASN A 254 5.95 -18.46 11.71
C ASN A 254 4.48 -18.18 12.04
N SER A 255 3.79 -17.49 11.11
CA SER A 255 2.36 -17.17 11.21
C SER A 255 2.01 -16.35 12.46
N ALA A 256 2.82 -15.32 12.73
CA ALA A 256 2.62 -14.41 13.85
C ALA A 256 1.31 -13.64 13.71
N GLN A 257 0.61 -13.45 14.84
CA GLN A 257 -0.67 -12.73 14.89
C GLN A 257 -0.75 -11.86 16.13
N PHE A 258 -1.34 -10.67 16.00
CA PHE A 258 -1.70 -9.85 17.17
C PHE A 258 -3.12 -9.33 17.06
N LEU A 259 -3.72 -9.07 18.21
CA LEU A 259 -4.96 -8.35 18.41
C LEU A 259 -4.69 -7.26 19.43
N SER A 260 -4.81 -5.99 19.05
CA SER A 260 -4.74 -4.81 19.94
C SER A 260 -6.03 -4.02 19.79
N GLY A 261 -6.90 -4.04 20.81
CA GLY A 261 -8.24 -3.47 20.71
C GLY A 261 -9.05 -4.09 19.55
N ALA A 262 -9.41 -3.28 18.56
CA ALA A 262 -10.11 -3.72 17.34
C ALA A 262 -9.17 -4.07 16.17
N THR A 263 -7.86 -3.91 16.34
CA THR A 263 -6.85 -4.10 15.29
C THR A 263 -6.30 -5.52 15.33
N LEU A 264 -6.51 -6.28 14.26
CA LEU A 264 -5.97 -7.62 14.04
C LEU A 264 -4.86 -7.56 12.99
N GLY A 265 -3.66 -8.03 13.33
CA GLY A 265 -2.54 -8.18 12.39
C GLY A 265 -2.12 -9.64 12.23
N ARG A 266 -1.70 -10.02 11.02
CA ARG A 266 -1.16 -11.35 10.68
C ARG A 266 -0.06 -11.23 9.63
N SER A 267 1.01 -12.03 9.75
CA SER A 267 2.05 -12.16 8.71
C SER A 267 2.98 -13.34 9.02
N ASP A 268 3.90 -13.63 8.11
CA ASP A 268 4.96 -14.62 8.33
C ASP A 268 5.86 -14.20 9.50
N SER A 269 6.21 -12.90 9.56
CA SER A 269 6.97 -12.30 10.66
C SER A 269 6.41 -10.96 11.10
N ILE A 270 6.45 -10.66 12.39
CA ILE A 270 6.06 -9.36 12.98
C ILE A 270 7.19 -8.85 13.87
N TYR A 271 7.68 -7.64 13.58
CA TYR A 271 8.49 -6.86 14.51
C TYR A 271 7.59 -5.85 15.22
N TYR A 272 7.70 -5.78 16.55
CA TYR A 272 6.96 -4.86 17.38
C TYR A 272 7.93 -3.94 18.12
N PHE A 273 7.69 -2.63 18.01
CA PHE A 273 8.42 -1.58 18.71
C PHE A 273 7.47 -0.93 19.72
N GLY A 274 7.45 -1.43 20.95
CA GLY A 274 6.44 -1.08 21.95
C GLY A 274 6.43 0.39 22.35
N LYS A 275 7.62 0.97 22.58
CA LYS A 275 7.77 2.39 22.93
C LYS A 275 7.26 3.36 21.85
N GLU A 276 7.25 2.91 20.59
CA GLU A 276 6.78 3.69 19.43
C GLU A 276 5.33 3.38 19.05
N GLY A 277 4.76 2.26 19.51
CA GLY A 277 3.47 1.75 19.01
C GLY A 277 3.54 1.41 17.52
N ARG A 278 4.64 0.79 17.06
CA ARG A 278 4.89 0.49 15.65
C ARG A 278 5.02 -1.02 15.41
N TYR A 279 4.33 -1.51 14.39
CA TYR A 279 4.36 -2.91 13.96
C TYR A 279 4.92 -2.98 12.54
N GLU A 280 5.94 -3.81 12.30
CA GLU A 280 6.38 -4.15 10.94
C GLU A 280 6.03 -5.61 10.64
N MET A 281 5.09 -5.81 9.74
CA MET A 281 4.58 -7.10 9.30
C MET A 281 5.16 -7.45 7.94
N ILE A 282 5.79 -8.61 7.81
CA ILE A 282 6.51 -9.03 6.59
C ILE A 282 6.05 -10.42 6.19
N GLY A 283 5.74 -10.60 4.90
CA GLY A 283 5.31 -11.86 4.32
C GLY A 283 3.81 -12.09 4.54
N GLN A 284 3.04 -12.07 3.45
CA GLN A 284 1.56 -12.16 3.48
C GLN A 284 0.92 -11.26 4.54
N ALA A 285 1.40 -10.01 4.63
CA ALA A 285 1.00 -9.09 5.67
C ALA A 285 -0.48 -8.71 5.50
N TYR A 286 -1.24 -8.89 6.57
CA TYR A 286 -2.66 -8.63 6.67
C TYR A 286 -2.92 -7.80 7.93
N LEU A 287 -3.61 -6.68 7.79
CA LEU A 287 -4.12 -5.88 8.90
C LEU A 287 -5.63 -5.68 8.72
N LYS A 288 -6.38 -5.79 9.80
CA LYS A 288 -7.78 -5.40 9.85
C LYS A 288 -8.00 -4.49 11.05
N LYS A 289 -8.64 -3.34 10.84
CA LYS A 289 -9.09 -2.43 11.89
C LYS A 289 -10.53 -2.04 11.59
N ASP A 290 -11.44 -2.41 12.48
CA ASP A 290 -12.90 -2.29 12.25
C ASP A 290 -13.31 -2.96 10.92
N ASP A 291 -13.89 -2.22 9.97
CA ASP A 291 -14.27 -2.72 8.64
C ASP A 291 -13.18 -2.53 7.57
N GLN A 292 -12.07 -1.88 7.93
CA GLN A 292 -10.96 -1.61 7.02
C GLN A 292 -10.00 -2.81 7.01
N VAL A 293 -9.66 -3.29 5.81
CA VAL A 293 -8.73 -4.39 5.59
C VAL A 293 -7.59 -3.94 4.70
N ALA A 294 -6.36 -4.25 5.08
CA ALA A 294 -5.15 -3.95 4.34
C ALA A 294 -4.33 -5.22 4.13
N THR A 295 -3.84 -5.44 2.91
CA THR A 295 -2.92 -6.52 2.57
C THR A 295 -1.75 -6.01 1.73
N ALA A 296 -0.55 -6.55 1.97
CA ALA A 296 0.65 -6.29 1.16
C ALA A 296 1.73 -7.33 1.42
N ARG A 297 2.86 -7.26 0.69
CA ARG A 297 4.07 -8.04 1.03
C ARG A 297 4.71 -7.57 2.34
N LYS A 298 4.65 -6.26 2.62
CA LYS A 298 5.05 -5.67 3.90
C LYS A 298 4.06 -4.57 4.29
N ILE A 299 3.67 -4.53 5.56
CA ILE A 299 2.90 -3.43 6.16
C ILE A 299 3.68 -2.90 7.36
N ILE A 300 3.87 -1.59 7.42
CA ILE A 300 4.30 -0.89 8.64
C ILE A 300 3.08 -0.16 9.19
N TYR A 301 2.70 -0.44 10.42
CA TYR A 301 1.56 0.20 11.07
C TYR A 301 2.04 1.03 12.27
N GLU A 302 1.79 2.33 12.23
CA GLU A 302 2.04 3.27 13.32
C GLU A 302 0.71 3.55 14.03
N GLU A 303 0.47 2.86 15.15
CA GLU A 303 -0.83 2.83 15.83
C GLU A 303 -1.28 4.21 16.31
N GLN A 304 -0.37 4.97 16.91
CA GLN A 304 -0.65 6.31 17.45
C GLN A 304 -0.99 7.35 16.37
N ALA A 305 -0.43 7.19 15.17
CA ALA A 305 -0.68 8.09 14.04
C ALA A 305 -1.82 7.59 13.12
N GLY A 306 -2.31 6.36 13.34
CA GLY A 306 -3.25 5.70 12.45
C GLY A 306 -2.72 5.50 11.03
N LEU A 307 -1.39 5.41 10.84
CA LEU A 307 -0.78 5.31 9.52
C LEU A 307 -0.39 3.87 9.17
N MET A 308 -0.80 3.43 7.98
CA MET A 308 -0.38 2.18 7.36
C MET A 308 0.51 2.49 6.15
N TYR A 309 1.71 1.96 6.12
CA TYR A 309 2.60 1.97 4.94
C TYR A 309 2.64 0.56 4.35
N LEU A 310 2.08 0.41 3.16
CA LEU A 310 1.93 -0.85 2.45
C LEU A 310 2.90 -0.91 1.28
N PHE A 311 3.68 -1.99 1.20
CA PHE A 311 4.70 -2.17 0.17
C PHE A 311 4.55 -3.53 -0.54
N GLY A 312 4.47 -3.47 -1.87
CA GLY A 312 4.32 -4.59 -2.79
C GLY A 312 2.93 -5.21 -2.73
N GLU A 313 2.22 -5.20 -3.87
CA GLU A 313 0.84 -5.73 -3.96
C GLU A 313 -0.08 -5.14 -2.87
N ALA A 314 0.05 -3.83 -2.63
CA ALA A 314 -0.74 -3.13 -1.62
C ALA A 314 -2.21 -3.06 -2.06
N ASP A 315 -3.10 -3.49 -1.16
CA ASP A 315 -4.56 -3.48 -1.33
C ASP A 315 -5.17 -3.03 0.00
N VAL A 316 -5.96 -1.97 -0.04
CA VAL A 316 -6.75 -1.44 1.08
C VAL A 316 -8.21 -1.48 0.67
N ARG A 317 -9.06 -2.05 1.52
CA ARG A 317 -10.51 -2.14 1.33
C ARG A 317 -11.23 -1.58 2.54
N GLY A 318 -12.21 -0.73 2.30
CA GLY A 318 -13.09 -0.19 3.32
C GLY A 318 -14.47 0.12 2.72
N ASP A 319 -15.34 0.76 3.50
CA ASP A 319 -16.72 1.02 3.06
C ASP A 319 -16.81 2.01 1.89
N ASP A 320 -16.01 3.09 1.93
CA ASP A 320 -16.10 4.18 0.95
C ASP A 320 -14.95 4.18 -0.07
N VAL A 321 -13.83 3.53 0.28
CA VAL A 321 -12.60 3.63 -0.50
C VAL A 321 -11.90 2.29 -0.59
N ASN A 322 -11.66 1.86 -1.82
CA ASN A 322 -10.76 0.75 -2.14
C ASN A 322 -9.55 1.30 -2.90
N ALA A 323 -8.34 0.88 -2.52
CA ALA A 323 -7.11 1.35 -3.14
C ALA A 323 -6.15 0.19 -3.38
N THR A 324 -5.58 0.14 -4.59
CA THR A 324 -4.57 -0.85 -4.96
C THR A 324 -3.35 -0.17 -5.57
N GLY A 325 -2.16 -0.74 -5.36
CA GLY A 325 -0.92 -0.18 -5.90
C GLY A 325 0.34 -0.97 -5.53
N ASP A 326 1.49 -0.50 -6.01
CA ASP A 326 2.79 -1.05 -5.57
C ASP A 326 3.18 -0.53 -4.18
N THR A 327 3.00 0.77 -3.93
CA THR A 327 3.17 1.36 -2.58
C THR A 327 2.00 2.27 -2.26
N LEU A 328 1.41 2.08 -1.08
CA LEU A 328 0.32 2.90 -0.54
C LEU A 328 0.67 3.37 0.87
N VAL A 329 0.29 4.60 1.19
CA VAL A 329 0.20 5.10 2.56
C VAL A 329 -1.25 5.44 2.81
N TYR A 330 -1.83 4.86 3.85
CA TYR A 330 -3.23 5.01 4.21
C TYR A 330 -3.35 5.47 5.66
N ASN A 331 -4.15 6.51 5.90
CA ASN A 331 -4.48 6.93 7.25
C ASN A 331 -5.86 6.40 7.65
N THR A 332 -5.94 5.64 8.74
CA THR A 332 -7.18 4.97 9.18
C THR A 332 -8.25 5.92 9.72
N GLU A 333 -7.84 7.11 10.15
CA GLU A 333 -8.72 8.13 10.75
C GLU A 333 -9.23 9.09 9.68
N THR A 334 -8.31 9.70 8.92
CA THR A 334 -8.63 10.72 7.91
C THR A 334 -8.99 10.12 6.54
N LYS A 335 -8.87 8.79 6.40
CA LYS A 335 -8.99 8.03 5.14
C LYS A 335 -8.10 8.57 4.00
N ALA A 336 -7.06 9.34 4.33
CA ALA A 336 -6.14 9.89 3.35
C ALA A 336 -5.31 8.79 2.72
N ILE A 337 -5.13 8.86 1.40
CA ILE A 337 -4.38 7.90 0.59
C ILE A 337 -3.28 8.64 -0.15
N ARG A 338 -2.06 8.13 -0.02
CA ARG A 338 -0.96 8.47 -0.92
C ARG A 338 -0.48 7.23 -1.64
N SER A 339 -0.30 7.32 -2.94
CA SER A 339 0.19 6.20 -3.75
C SER A 339 1.42 6.57 -4.54
N ARG A 340 2.28 5.57 -4.77
CA ARG A 340 3.42 5.68 -5.68
C ARG A 340 3.51 4.44 -6.55
N GLY A 341 3.72 4.66 -7.84
CA GLY A 341 3.58 3.63 -8.87
C GLY A 341 2.14 3.54 -9.36
N ARG A 342 1.91 2.72 -10.39
CA ARG A 342 0.57 2.53 -10.95
C ARG A 342 -0.40 2.06 -9.86
N SER A 343 -1.36 2.91 -9.54
CA SER A 343 -2.38 2.67 -8.52
C SER A 343 -3.77 2.89 -9.09
N ARG A 344 -4.75 2.28 -8.43
CA ARG A 344 -6.17 2.43 -8.70
C ARG A 344 -6.90 2.66 -7.39
N VAL A 345 -7.64 3.75 -7.32
CA VAL A 345 -8.56 4.07 -6.23
C VAL A 345 -9.98 4.00 -6.78
N GLU A 346 -10.84 3.31 -6.05
CA GLU A 346 -12.26 3.18 -6.33
C GLU A 346 -13.04 3.74 -5.15
N ARG A 347 -13.99 4.60 -5.46
CA ARG A 347 -14.95 5.16 -4.53
C ARG A 347 -16.35 4.93 -5.07
N THR A 348 -17.35 5.23 -4.25
CA THR A 348 -18.76 5.11 -4.62
C THR A 348 -19.13 5.94 -5.87
N ASP A 349 -18.48 7.08 -6.06
CA ASP A 349 -18.79 8.08 -7.09
C ASP A 349 -17.86 8.05 -8.30
N PHE A 350 -16.62 7.53 -8.15
CA PHE A 350 -15.67 7.47 -9.26
C PHE A 350 -14.59 6.39 -9.10
N THR A 351 -13.90 6.12 -10.20
CA THR A 351 -12.63 5.37 -10.21
C THR A 351 -11.50 6.25 -10.75
N LEU A 352 -10.31 6.11 -10.17
CA LEU A 352 -9.14 6.92 -10.49
C LEU A 352 -7.91 6.05 -10.57
N GLN A 353 -7.19 6.11 -11.69
CA GLN A 353 -5.90 5.45 -11.87
C GLN A 353 -4.82 6.48 -12.15
N SER A 354 -3.63 6.32 -11.56
CA SER A 354 -2.49 7.22 -11.77
C SER A 354 -1.17 6.57 -11.33
N GLU A 355 -0.03 7.20 -11.66
CA GLU A 355 1.29 6.82 -11.13
C GLU A 355 1.58 7.41 -9.74
N PHE A 356 0.93 8.50 -9.41
CA PHE A 356 0.96 9.13 -8.10
C PHE A 356 -0.42 9.67 -7.77
N LEU A 357 -0.83 9.48 -6.53
CA LEU A 357 -2.04 10.03 -5.95
C LEU A 357 -1.71 10.57 -4.57
N ASP A 358 -2.21 11.76 -4.25
CA ASP A 358 -2.33 12.27 -2.88
C ASP A 358 -3.77 12.74 -2.71
N TYR A 359 -4.52 12.07 -1.85
CA TYR A 359 -5.93 12.35 -1.61
C TYR A 359 -6.21 12.36 -0.11
N ASN A 360 -7.04 13.29 0.34
CA ASN A 360 -7.49 13.40 1.72
C ASN A 360 -9.01 13.48 1.75
N ASP A 361 -9.66 12.56 2.46
CA ASP A 361 -11.12 12.46 2.54
C ASP A 361 -11.73 13.53 3.46
N GLU A 362 -11.02 13.98 4.50
CA GLU A 362 -11.51 15.06 5.37
C GLU A 362 -11.57 16.40 4.65
N THR A 363 -10.49 16.76 3.93
CA THR A 363 -10.46 17.98 3.12
C THR A 363 -11.14 17.80 1.78
N GLN A 364 -11.42 16.56 1.41
CA GLN A 364 -12.01 16.18 0.14
C GLN A 364 -11.21 16.67 -1.08
N GLN A 365 -9.89 16.78 -0.93
CA GLN A 365 -8.99 17.27 -1.97
C GLN A 365 -8.02 16.18 -2.41
N GLY A 366 -7.69 16.17 -3.71
CA GLY A 366 -6.68 15.26 -4.22
C GLY A 366 -5.96 15.76 -5.46
N VAL A 367 -4.76 15.22 -5.64
CA VAL A 367 -3.93 15.44 -6.82
C VAL A 367 -3.47 14.08 -7.34
N ALA A 368 -3.80 13.79 -8.60
CA ALA A 368 -3.32 12.63 -9.31
C ALA A 368 -2.40 13.05 -10.44
N THR A 369 -1.27 12.36 -10.63
CA THR A 369 -0.33 12.64 -11.72
C THR A 369 0.22 11.37 -12.36
N GLY A 370 0.58 11.48 -13.64
CA GLY A 370 1.13 10.40 -14.47
C GLY A 370 0.04 9.46 -14.99
N ASN A 371 -0.23 9.54 -16.30
CA ASN A 371 -1.20 8.69 -17.01
C ASN A 371 -2.53 8.54 -16.26
N VAL A 372 -3.09 9.67 -15.83
CA VAL A 372 -4.30 9.72 -15.02
C VAL A 372 -5.50 9.30 -15.87
N ILE A 373 -6.27 8.36 -15.36
CA ILE A 373 -7.56 7.94 -15.91
C ILE A 373 -8.58 8.10 -14.79
N TRP A 374 -9.48 9.07 -14.95
CA TRP A 374 -10.65 9.21 -14.09
C TRP A 374 -11.88 8.71 -14.85
N ALA A 375 -12.76 7.99 -14.17
CA ALA A 375 -14.05 7.61 -14.71
C ALA A 375 -15.12 7.76 -13.63
N ASP A 376 -16.31 8.17 -14.04
CA ASP A 376 -17.47 8.20 -13.15
C ASP A 376 -17.91 6.78 -12.74
N SER A 377 -18.84 6.68 -11.79
CA SER A 377 -19.34 5.39 -11.29
C SER A 377 -20.00 4.52 -12.36
N SER A 378 -20.61 5.12 -13.40
CA SER A 378 -21.19 4.38 -14.52
C SER A 378 -20.15 3.94 -15.56
N GLY A 379 -18.99 4.59 -15.59
CA GLY A 379 -17.96 4.44 -16.61
C GLY A 379 -18.31 5.10 -17.96
N SER A 380 -19.44 5.78 -18.07
CA SER A 380 -19.87 6.49 -19.29
C SER A 380 -19.03 7.73 -19.58
N LYS A 381 -18.45 8.35 -18.55
CA LYS A 381 -17.65 9.57 -18.63
C LYS A 381 -16.22 9.26 -18.18
N ARG A 382 -15.24 9.56 -19.03
CA ARG A 382 -13.82 9.29 -18.76
C ARG A 382 -12.95 10.50 -19.08
N ILE A 383 -11.94 10.73 -18.24
CA ILE A 383 -10.93 11.78 -18.45
C ILE A 383 -9.55 11.12 -18.48
N PHE A 384 -8.80 11.39 -19.55
CA PHE A 384 -7.41 10.97 -19.71
C PHE A 384 -6.49 12.20 -19.69
N THR A 385 -5.59 12.28 -18.71
CA THR A 385 -4.73 13.46 -18.52
C THR A 385 -3.39 13.12 -17.83
N ASP A 386 -2.40 14.01 -17.89
CA ASP A 386 -1.15 13.88 -17.12
C ASP A 386 -1.35 14.29 -15.65
N SER A 387 -2.27 15.21 -15.38
CA SER A 387 -2.54 15.75 -14.04
C SER A 387 -4.02 16.04 -13.86
N LEU A 388 -4.54 15.66 -12.69
CA LEU A 388 -5.91 15.91 -12.27
C LEU A 388 -5.89 16.46 -10.84
N GLN A 389 -6.51 17.61 -10.64
CA GLN A 389 -6.80 18.15 -9.31
C GLN A 389 -8.27 17.93 -9.03
N TYR A 390 -8.60 17.33 -7.90
CA TYR A 390 -9.96 17.03 -7.47
C TYR A 390 -10.25 17.77 -6.17
N SER A 391 -11.45 18.33 -6.06
CA SER A 391 -11.96 18.96 -4.84
C SER A 391 -13.47 18.73 -4.73
N ASN A 392 -13.90 18.06 -3.66
CA ASN A 392 -15.31 17.75 -3.42
C ASN A 392 -16.09 18.90 -2.75
N ASP A 393 -15.47 20.05 -2.44
CA ASP A 393 -16.14 21.31 -2.02
C ASP A 393 -16.98 21.94 -3.17
N GLY A 394 -17.67 21.09 -3.95
CA GLY A 394 -18.31 21.40 -5.23
C GLY A 394 -18.14 20.30 -6.30
N GLN A 395 -17.67 19.10 -5.95
CA GLN A 395 -17.49 17.96 -6.87
C GLN A 395 -16.74 18.36 -8.16
N THR A 396 -15.72 19.18 -8.00
CA THR A 396 -14.96 19.77 -9.11
C THR A 396 -13.74 18.92 -9.43
N ALA A 397 -13.56 18.57 -10.70
CA ALA A 397 -12.32 18.01 -11.20
C ALA A 397 -11.74 18.95 -12.26
N ARG A 398 -10.47 19.28 -12.10
CA ARG A 398 -9.69 20.10 -13.02
C ARG A 398 -8.59 19.25 -13.63
N ALA A 399 -8.74 18.90 -14.90
CA ALA A 399 -7.72 18.22 -15.66
C ALA A 399 -6.82 19.23 -16.37
N LEU A 400 -5.53 19.10 -16.14
CA LEU A 400 -4.48 19.91 -16.74
C LEU A 400 -3.43 18.98 -17.34
N SER A 401 -2.79 19.42 -18.42
CA SER A 401 -1.64 18.69 -18.93
C SER A 401 -0.52 19.60 -19.38
N ILE A 402 0.70 19.06 -19.27
CA ILE A 402 1.94 19.70 -19.70
C ILE A 402 2.45 19.05 -21.00
N ARG A 403 2.07 17.79 -21.31
CA ARG A 403 2.58 17.04 -22.48
C ARG A 403 1.50 16.54 -23.44
N GLN A 404 0.39 16.00 -22.92
CA GLN A 404 -0.73 15.49 -23.72
C GLN A 404 -2.05 16.08 -23.26
N ARG A 405 -2.69 16.87 -24.11
CA ARG A 405 -3.92 17.60 -23.77
C ARG A 405 -5.00 16.67 -23.20
N PRO A 406 -5.75 17.08 -22.15
CA PRO A 406 -6.85 16.30 -21.61
C PRO A 406 -7.79 15.81 -22.69
N LEU A 407 -8.10 14.51 -22.67
CA LEU A 407 -9.16 13.91 -23.48
C LEU A 407 -10.31 13.55 -22.56
N PHE A 408 -11.49 14.03 -22.89
CA PHE A 408 -12.75 13.63 -22.30
C PHE A 408 -13.50 12.73 -23.28
N GLU A 409 -14.04 11.63 -22.77
CA GLU A 409 -14.94 10.75 -23.49
C GLU A 409 -16.26 10.67 -22.74
N TRP A 410 -17.35 10.80 -23.47
CA TRP A 410 -18.71 10.60 -22.97
C TRP A 410 -19.45 9.66 -23.91
N SER A 411 -19.82 8.50 -23.38
CA SER A 411 -20.60 7.48 -24.09
C SER A 411 -22.07 7.63 -23.73
N SER A 412 -22.94 7.75 -24.72
CA SER A 412 -24.38 7.67 -24.54
C SER A 412 -24.82 6.23 -24.26
N GLU A 413 -26.04 6.04 -23.76
CA GLU A 413 -26.62 4.72 -23.54
C GLU A 413 -26.80 3.92 -24.86
N GLU A 414 -26.94 4.64 -25.97
CA GLU A 414 -27.11 4.07 -27.32
C GLU A 414 -25.78 3.62 -27.96
N GLY A 415 -24.64 3.91 -27.33
CA GLY A 415 -23.31 3.45 -27.74
C GLY A 415 -22.46 4.49 -28.46
N ASP A 416 -23.01 5.67 -28.74
CA ASP A 416 -22.29 6.78 -29.36
C ASP A 416 -21.33 7.45 -28.38
N THR A 417 -20.09 7.71 -28.82
CA THR A 417 -19.09 8.36 -27.96
C THR A 417 -18.70 9.73 -28.49
N LEU A 418 -19.04 10.78 -27.74
CA LEU A 418 -18.48 12.11 -27.93
C LEU A 418 -17.09 12.16 -27.31
N ARG A 419 -16.11 12.62 -28.10
CA ARG A 419 -14.75 12.87 -27.64
C ARG A 419 -14.41 14.34 -27.73
N LEU A 420 -13.68 14.82 -26.74
CA LEU A 420 -13.35 16.23 -26.56
C LEU A 420 -11.90 16.38 -26.11
N VAL A 421 -11.16 17.26 -26.76
CA VAL A 421 -9.80 17.66 -26.35
C VAL A 421 -9.77 19.17 -26.11
N SER A 422 -9.05 19.60 -25.07
CA SER A 422 -8.84 21.02 -24.74
C SER A 422 -7.53 21.23 -23.98
N ASP A 423 -7.11 22.48 -23.76
CA ASP A 423 -5.93 22.76 -22.93
C ASP A 423 -6.22 22.56 -21.43
N THR A 424 -7.43 22.92 -21.01
CA THR A 424 -7.89 22.72 -19.64
C THR A 424 -9.35 22.26 -19.68
N LEU A 425 -9.65 21.24 -18.90
CA LEU A 425 -11.00 20.72 -18.73
C LEU A 425 -11.38 20.85 -17.26
N PHE A 426 -12.55 21.43 -17.02
CA PHE A 426 -13.22 21.45 -15.73
C PHE A 426 -14.48 20.62 -15.83
N THR A 427 -14.71 19.75 -14.87
CA THR A 427 -15.98 19.08 -14.65
C THR A 427 -16.48 19.44 -13.27
N TYR A 428 -17.78 19.66 -13.12
CA TYR A 428 -18.38 19.93 -11.82
C TYR A 428 -19.78 19.34 -11.78
N GLN A 429 -20.16 18.79 -10.62
CA GLN A 429 -21.49 18.24 -10.41
C GLN A 429 -22.40 19.34 -9.85
N THR A 430 -23.62 19.41 -10.36
CA THR A 430 -24.63 20.40 -9.98
C THR A 430 -25.84 19.67 -9.42
N ILE A 431 -26.34 20.10 -8.26
CA ILE A 431 -27.57 19.54 -7.68
C ILE A 431 -28.77 20.21 -8.35
N VAL A 432 -29.65 19.41 -8.93
CA VAL A 432 -30.93 19.83 -9.49
C VAL A 432 -32.04 19.43 -8.54
N SER A 433 -32.62 20.42 -7.86
CA SER A 433 -33.73 20.20 -6.93
C SER A 433 -35.08 20.28 -7.65
N GLY A 434 -35.83 19.20 -7.61
CA GLY A 434 -37.22 19.10 -8.07
C GLY A 434 -38.18 18.74 -6.95
N LYS A 435 -39.47 18.61 -7.32
CA LYS A 435 -40.47 17.94 -6.48
C LYS A 435 -41.01 16.74 -7.23
N ASP A 436 -41.12 15.59 -6.56
CA ASP A 436 -41.78 14.42 -7.14
C ASP A 436 -43.29 14.65 -7.31
N THR A 437 -43.98 13.65 -7.87
CA THR A 437 -45.43 13.66 -8.05
C THR A 437 -46.22 13.72 -6.74
N LEU A 438 -45.58 13.51 -5.59
CA LEU A 438 -46.15 13.59 -4.24
C LEU A 438 -45.78 14.91 -3.54
N GLY A 439 -45.05 15.81 -4.21
CA GLY A 439 -44.60 17.10 -3.69
C GLY A 439 -43.41 17.02 -2.74
N GLN A 440 -42.77 15.86 -2.57
CA GLN A 440 -41.51 15.72 -1.83
C GLN A 440 -40.36 16.29 -2.64
N GLN A 441 -39.42 16.97 -1.98
CA GLN A 441 -38.20 17.39 -2.64
C GLN A 441 -37.37 16.18 -3.06
N VAL A 442 -37.03 16.13 -4.34
CA VAL A 442 -36.07 15.17 -4.89
C VAL A 442 -34.91 15.98 -5.41
N ASN A 443 -33.70 15.65 -4.95
CA ASN A 443 -32.48 16.20 -5.47
C ASN A 443 -31.89 15.17 -6.43
N ASP A 444 -31.72 15.57 -7.67
CA ASP A 444 -30.93 14.85 -8.67
C ASP A 444 -29.58 15.55 -8.85
N THR A 445 -28.63 14.90 -9.50
CA THR A 445 -27.32 15.49 -9.78
C THR A 445 -26.99 15.41 -11.25
N THR A 446 -26.65 16.54 -11.84
CA THR A 446 -26.18 16.65 -13.22
C THR A 446 -24.69 16.92 -13.26
N GLN A 447 -24.00 16.56 -14.34
CA GLN A 447 -22.57 16.81 -14.50
C GLN A 447 -22.31 17.75 -15.67
N ASP A 448 -21.86 18.95 -15.33
CA ASP A 448 -21.49 19.96 -16.29
C ASP A 448 -19.99 19.89 -16.58
N PHE A 449 -19.60 20.33 -17.78
CA PHE A 449 -18.19 20.49 -18.11
C PHE A 449 -17.91 21.77 -18.89
N SER A 450 -16.72 22.32 -18.65
CA SER A 450 -16.18 23.48 -19.33
C SER A 450 -14.78 23.16 -19.84
N ALA A 451 -14.58 23.32 -21.14
CA ALA A 451 -13.32 23.09 -21.80
C ALA A 451 -12.79 24.43 -22.34
N TYR A 452 -11.59 24.80 -21.88
CA TYR A 452 -10.97 26.08 -22.22
C TYR A 452 -9.79 25.88 -23.16
N TYR A 453 -9.77 26.75 -24.16
CA TYR A 453 -8.77 26.91 -25.20
C TYR A 453 -8.57 25.73 -26.14
N ASP A 454 -8.70 26.04 -27.44
CA ASP A 454 -8.44 25.16 -28.58
C ASP A 454 -9.23 23.83 -28.50
N VAL A 455 -10.52 23.95 -28.25
CA VAL A 455 -11.40 22.80 -28.15
C VAL A 455 -11.53 22.11 -29.50
N ALA A 456 -11.37 20.78 -29.50
CA ALA A 456 -11.69 19.90 -30.62
C ALA A 456 -12.72 18.86 -30.17
N ILE A 457 -13.72 18.59 -31.01
CA ILE A 457 -14.82 17.64 -30.78
C ILE A 457 -14.84 16.62 -31.92
N LEU A 458 -15.05 15.35 -31.59
CA LEU A 458 -15.24 14.25 -32.54
C LEU A 458 -16.31 13.31 -32.01
N ARG A 459 -17.40 13.22 -32.76
CA ARG A 459 -18.43 12.19 -32.75
C ARG A 459 -18.56 11.66 -34.19
N GLU A 460 -19.30 10.57 -34.37
CA GLU A 460 -19.52 9.95 -35.69
C GLU A 460 -20.17 10.91 -36.69
N ASP A 461 -21.24 11.58 -36.27
CA ASP A 461 -22.08 12.51 -37.04
C ASP A 461 -21.56 13.96 -37.04
N MET A 462 -20.69 14.31 -36.09
CA MET A 462 -20.33 15.70 -35.81
C MET A 462 -18.86 15.86 -35.42
N GLN A 463 -18.19 16.84 -36.03
CA GLN A 463 -16.87 17.30 -35.59
C GLN A 463 -16.88 18.80 -35.41
N GLY A 464 -16.06 19.31 -34.48
CA GLY A 464 -16.08 20.73 -34.19
C GLY A 464 -14.75 21.25 -33.68
N ARG A 465 -14.55 22.56 -33.88
CA ARG A 465 -13.48 23.34 -33.23
C ARG A 465 -14.04 24.61 -32.64
N ALA A 466 -13.49 25.02 -31.50
CA ALA A 466 -13.86 26.27 -30.83
C ALA A 466 -12.67 26.80 -30.01
N ASP A 467 -12.73 28.05 -29.58
CA ASP A 467 -11.80 28.49 -28.54
C ASP A 467 -12.16 27.83 -27.22
N SER A 468 -13.43 27.85 -26.83
CA SER A 468 -13.90 27.24 -25.57
C SER A 468 -15.26 26.58 -25.77
N LEU A 469 -15.61 25.65 -24.89
CA LEU A 469 -16.88 24.94 -24.87
C LEU A 469 -17.43 24.88 -23.45
N SER A 470 -18.74 25.05 -23.31
CA SER A 470 -19.46 24.67 -22.09
C SER A 470 -20.57 23.68 -22.42
N TYR A 471 -20.83 22.76 -21.52
CA TYR A 471 -21.97 21.86 -21.57
C TYR A 471 -22.70 21.89 -20.23
N LYS A 472 -24.03 21.97 -20.31
CA LYS A 472 -24.93 21.86 -19.18
C LYS A 472 -25.84 20.66 -19.37
N GLU A 473 -25.76 19.69 -18.47
CA GLU A 473 -26.53 18.45 -18.59
C GLU A 473 -28.03 18.68 -18.31
N SER A 474 -28.37 19.56 -17.36
CA SER A 474 -29.76 19.95 -17.06
C SER A 474 -30.51 20.52 -18.27
N ASP A 475 -29.79 21.23 -19.14
CA ASP A 475 -30.32 21.92 -20.30
C ASP A 475 -30.07 21.13 -21.59
N SER A 476 -29.31 20.03 -21.50
CA SER A 476 -28.81 19.27 -22.64
C SER A 476 -28.22 20.15 -23.75
N LEU A 477 -27.45 21.18 -23.35
CA LEU A 477 -27.01 22.26 -24.22
C LEU A 477 -25.48 22.34 -24.27
N ILE A 478 -24.91 22.17 -25.46
CA ILE A 478 -23.50 22.45 -25.75
C ILE A 478 -23.39 23.87 -26.32
N ILE A 479 -22.46 24.67 -25.81
CA ILE A 479 -22.18 26.02 -26.29
C ILE A 479 -20.72 26.11 -26.69
N LEU A 480 -20.48 26.48 -27.95
CA LEU A 480 -19.16 26.69 -28.52
C LEU A 480 -18.89 28.19 -28.66
N TYR A 481 -17.74 28.65 -28.16
CA TYR A 481 -17.35 30.05 -28.12
C TYR A 481 -16.09 30.35 -28.94
N GLY A 482 -15.95 31.62 -29.34
CA GLY A 482 -14.71 32.14 -29.90
C GLY A 482 -14.50 31.76 -31.37
N ASN A 483 -15.50 32.04 -32.20
CA ASN A 483 -15.53 31.70 -33.63
C ASN A 483 -15.53 30.19 -33.90
N PRO A 484 -16.46 29.42 -33.30
CA PRO A 484 -16.53 27.99 -33.51
C PRO A 484 -16.86 27.60 -34.95
N ILE A 485 -16.44 26.40 -35.31
CA ILE A 485 -16.75 25.73 -36.57
C ILE A 485 -17.27 24.34 -36.25
N LEU A 486 -18.36 23.97 -36.89
CA LEU A 486 -18.97 22.66 -36.80
C LEU A 486 -19.02 22.04 -38.19
N TRP A 487 -18.67 20.77 -38.30
CA TRP A 487 -18.82 19.97 -39.50
C TRP A 487 -19.80 18.84 -39.23
N MET A 488 -20.80 18.74 -40.09
CA MET A 488 -21.78 17.66 -40.11
C MET A 488 -21.86 17.20 -41.57
N ASP A 489 -21.45 15.96 -41.85
CA ASP A 489 -21.27 15.43 -43.20
C ASP A 489 -20.50 16.36 -44.15
N THR A 490 -21.16 16.93 -45.16
CA THR A 490 -20.59 17.86 -46.15
C THR A 490 -20.80 19.34 -45.80
N THR A 491 -21.43 19.61 -44.66
CA THR A 491 -21.83 20.95 -44.22
C THR A 491 -20.84 21.49 -43.19
N GLN A 492 -20.35 22.71 -43.43
CA GLN A 492 -19.60 23.49 -42.45
C GLN A 492 -20.46 24.64 -41.95
N LEU A 493 -20.58 24.75 -40.64
CA LEU A 493 -21.29 25.81 -39.92
C LEU A 493 -20.27 26.63 -39.13
N SER A 494 -20.36 27.96 -39.19
CA SER A 494 -19.50 28.85 -38.41
C SER A 494 -20.23 30.11 -37.96
N GLY A 495 -19.80 30.72 -36.86
CA GLY A 495 -20.30 32.00 -36.36
C GLY A 495 -19.55 32.43 -35.11
N ASP A 496 -20.00 33.49 -34.43
CA ASP A 496 -19.32 33.97 -33.21
C ASP A 496 -19.55 33.01 -32.02
N THR A 497 -20.73 32.41 -31.96
CA THR A 497 -21.13 31.41 -30.95
C THR A 497 -22.13 30.42 -31.55
N ILE A 498 -21.94 29.13 -31.28
CA ILE A 498 -22.83 28.05 -31.72
C ILE A 498 -23.42 27.38 -30.47
N PHE A 499 -24.73 27.20 -30.47
CA PHE A 499 -25.50 26.49 -29.45
C PHE A 499 -26.02 25.20 -30.08
N ILE A 500 -25.86 24.07 -29.43
CA ILE A 500 -26.28 22.74 -29.91
C ILE A 500 -27.16 22.13 -28.82
N SER A 501 -28.44 22.00 -29.11
CA SER A 501 -29.43 21.39 -28.21
C SER A 501 -29.49 19.89 -28.49
N MET A 502 -29.38 19.07 -27.44
CA MET A 502 -29.42 17.61 -27.52
C MET A 502 -30.73 17.08 -26.92
N VAL A 503 -31.26 15.98 -27.45
CA VAL A 503 -32.39 15.22 -26.88
C VAL A 503 -32.13 13.74 -27.10
N GLU A 504 -32.19 12.92 -26.04
CA GLU A 504 -31.97 11.46 -26.12
C GLU A 504 -30.64 11.09 -26.82
N GLY A 505 -29.60 11.91 -26.66
CA GLY A 505 -28.31 11.70 -27.31
C GLY A 505 -28.21 12.22 -28.75
N GLU A 506 -29.31 12.65 -29.36
CA GLU A 506 -29.36 13.16 -30.73
C GLU A 506 -29.35 14.69 -30.78
N VAL A 507 -28.86 15.26 -31.89
CA VAL A 507 -28.91 16.71 -32.12
C VAL A 507 -30.35 17.09 -32.47
N LYS A 508 -30.94 18.01 -31.71
CA LYS A 508 -32.28 18.57 -31.96
C LYS A 508 -32.21 19.83 -32.82
N ASP A 509 -31.38 20.77 -32.41
CA ASP A 509 -31.21 22.04 -33.10
C ASP A 509 -29.82 22.64 -32.90
N VAL A 510 -29.36 23.37 -33.90
CA VAL A 510 -28.11 24.14 -33.88
C VAL A 510 -28.43 25.61 -34.15
N LEU A 511 -28.15 26.47 -33.18
CA LEU A 511 -28.32 27.91 -33.26
C LEU A 511 -26.96 28.61 -33.37
N ILE A 512 -26.73 29.28 -34.49
CA ILE A 512 -25.55 30.08 -34.77
C ILE A 512 -25.89 31.55 -34.53
N LYS A 513 -25.12 32.23 -33.68
CA LYS A 513 -25.27 33.66 -33.39
C LYS A 513 -24.03 34.44 -33.80
N GLY A 514 -24.25 35.55 -34.51
CA GLY A 514 -23.21 36.47 -34.94
C GLY A 514 -22.38 35.89 -36.10
N ASN A 515 -22.19 36.68 -37.15
CA ASN A 515 -21.43 36.30 -38.36
C ASN A 515 -21.71 34.87 -38.86
N GLY A 516 -22.96 34.43 -38.79
CA GLY A 516 -23.35 33.06 -39.08
C GLY A 516 -23.14 32.74 -40.55
N PHE A 517 -22.55 31.58 -40.82
CA PHE A 517 -22.22 31.13 -42.15
C PHE A 517 -22.45 29.61 -42.27
N ILE A 518 -23.07 29.19 -43.36
CA ILE A 518 -23.22 27.80 -43.77
C ILE A 518 -22.54 27.63 -45.12
N ILE A 519 -21.68 26.62 -45.23
CA ILE A 519 -21.01 26.23 -46.46
C ILE A 519 -21.35 24.77 -46.74
N THR A 520 -21.88 24.50 -47.92
CA THR A 520 -22.09 23.12 -48.41
C THR A 520 -21.51 22.97 -49.81
N SER A 521 -21.00 21.79 -50.12
CA SER A 521 -20.56 21.48 -51.48
C SER A 521 -20.68 19.99 -51.77
N PRO A 522 -21.30 19.60 -52.90
CA PRO A 522 -21.41 18.20 -53.29
C PRO A 522 -20.10 17.64 -53.88
N ASP A 523 -19.28 18.47 -54.53
CA ASP A 523 -18.11 18.04 -55.32
C ASP A 523 -16.81 18.81 -54.99
N SER A 524 -16.86 19.72 -54.02
CA SER A 524 -15.77 20.64 -53.65
C SER A 524 -15.31 21.59 -54.78
N ILE A 525 -16.09 21.72 -55.86
CA ILE A 525 -15.82 22.64 -56.97
C ILE A 525 -16.51 23.98 -56.69
N PHE A 526 -17.83 23.96 -56.50
CA PHE A 526 -18.60 25.14 -56.11
C PHE A 526 -19.21 24.95 -54.73
N PHE A 527 -19.24 26.04 -53.97
CA PHE A 527 -19.73 26.06 -52.60
C PHE A 527 -21.01 26.88 -52.53
N ASN A 528 -22.09 26.22 -52.13
CA ASN A 528 -23.30 26.91 -51.71
C ASN A 528 -22.99 27.60 -50.38
N GLN A 529 -23.44 28.84 -50.26
CA GLN A 529 -23.09 29.72 -49.15
C GLN A 529 -24.35 30.40 -48.66
N ILE A 530 -24.52 30.42 -47.35
CA ILE A 530 -25.61 31.13 -46.70
C ILE A 530 -25.00 31.90 -45.53
N LYS A 531 -25.37 33.16 -45.40
CA LYS A 531 -24.87 34.05 -44.36
C LYS A 531 -26.04 34.77 -43.71
N GLY A 532 -25.97 34.96 -42.40
CA GLY A 532 -26.96 35.73 -41.64
C GLY A 532 -26.44 36.16 -40.28
N ARG A 533 -27.19 37.02 -39.59
CA ARG A 533 -26.86 37.40 -38.20
C ARG A 533 -27.22 36.31 -37.19
N LYS A 534 -28.23 35.51 -37.51
CA LYS A 534 -28.68 34.37 -36.73
C LYS A 534 -29.11 33.26 -37.68
N ILE A 535 -28.67 32.04 -37.44
CA ILE A 535 -29.07 30.86 -38.22
C ILE A 535 -29.53 29.78 -37.26
N THR A 536 -30.69 29.18 -37.48
CA THR A 536 -31.18 28.04 -36.71
C THR A 536 -31.40 26.87 -37.65
N ALA A 537 -30.69 25.76 -37.42
CA ALA A 537 -30.86 24.50 -38.13
C ALA A 537 -31.60 23.51 -37.23
N TYR A 538 -32.67 22.89 -37.74
CA TYR A 538 -33.49 21.94 -37.00
C TYR A 538 -33.34 20.54 -37.57
N PHE A 539 -33.19 19.58 -36.67
CA PHE A 539 -32.92 18.19 -36.98
C PHE A 539 -34.08 17.32 -36.50
N LYS A 540 -34.32 16.22 -37.23
CA LYS A 540 -35.32 15.22 -36.89
C LYS A 540 -34.80 13.86 -37.33
N ASP A 541 -34.78 12.89 -36.41
CA ASP A 541 -34.26 11.54 -36.65
C ASP A 541 -32.80 11.59 -37.20
N GLY A 542 -31.98 12.53 -36.69
CA GLY A 542 -30.60 12.79 -37.15
C GLY A 542 -30.47 13.65 -38.41
N ASP A 543 -31.52 13.77 -39.22
CA ASP A 543 -31.49 14.48 -40.50
C ASP A 543 -31.88 15.97 -40.37
N LEU A 544 -31.17 16.84 -41.09
CA LEU A 544 -31.54 18.25 -41.22
C LEU A 544 -32.86 18.35 -42.00
N TYR A 545 -33.89 18.97 -41.41
CA TYR A 545 -35.18 19.15 -42.10
C TYR A 545 -35.55 20.61 -42.36
N GLN A 546 -35.00 21.55 -41.58
CA GLN A 546 -35.27 22.98 -41.76
C GLN A 546 -34.08 23.86 -41.36
N THR A 547 -33.90 24.99 -42.05
CA THR A 547 -32.96 26.04 -41.65
C THR A 547 -33.59 27.42 -41.81
N ASP A 548 -33.54 28.21 -40.75
CA ASP A 548 -34.00 29.61 -40.71
C ASP A 548 -32.80 30.54 -40.60
N VAL A 549 -32.69 31.52 -41.50
CA VAL A 549 -31.58 32.47 -41.57
C VAL A 549 -32.17 33.87 -41.42
N GLU A 550 -31.77 34.60 -40.39
CA GLU A 550 -32.35 35.90 -40.03
C GLU A 550 -31.29 37.00 -40.01
N GLY A 551 -31.69 38.18 -40.51
CA GLY A 551 -30.97 39.44 -40.37
C GLY A 551 -29.86 39.61 -41.40
N ASN A 552 -30.16 40.37 -42.46
CA ASN A 552 -29.27 40.62 -43.61
C ASN A 552 -28.81 39.29 -44.23
N ALA A 553 -29.79 38.42 -44.54
CA ALA A 553 -29.51 37.11 -45.07
C ALA A 553 -28.99 37.24 -46.51
N GLU A 554 -27.85 36.63 -46.78
CA GLU A 554 -27.23 36.56 -48.12
C GLU A 554 -27.06 35.08 -48.48
N SER A 555 -27.33 34.72 -49.74
CA SER A 555 -27.12 33.36 -50.24
C SER A 555 -26.50 33.37 -51.62
N ILE A 556 -25.57 32.44 -51.84
CA ILE A 556 -25.11 32.00 -53.16
C ILE A 556 -25.46 30.52 -53.29
N TYR A 557 -26.23 30.18 -54.32
CA TYR A 557 -26.64 28.81 -54.60
C TYR A 557 -26.34 28.43 -56.05
N PHE A 558 -25.77 27.24 -56.25
CA PHE A 558 -25.39 26.71 -57.55
C PHE A 558 -26.33 25.54 -57.94
N PRO A 559 -27.47 25.81 -58.61
CA PRO A 559 -28.37 24.75 -59.06
C PRO A 559 -27.73 23.80 -60.08
N LEU A 560 -28.03 22.52 -59.92
CA LEU A 560 -27.62 21.43 -60.81
C LEU A 560 -28.81 20.98 -61.69
N ASP A 561 -28.54 20.57 -62.92
CA ASP A 561 -29.51 19.87 -63.78
C ASP A 561 -29.59 18.36 -63.47
N GLU A 562 -30.52 17.66 -64.13
CA GLU A 562 -30.70 16.20 -63.99
C GLU A 562 -29.44 15.39 -64.35
N ALA A 563 -28.49 15.98 -65.08
CA ALA A 563 -27.21 15.37 -65.45
C ALA A 563 -26.06 15.76 -64.49
N GLY A 564 -26.36 16.47 -63.40
CA GLY A 564 -25.36 16.92 -62.41
C GLY A 564 -24.49 18.07 -62.88
N ARG A 565 -24.95 18.90 -63.84
CA ARG A 565 -24.20 20.05 -64.36
C ARG A 565 -24.72 21.35 -63.76
N TYR A 566 -23.81 22.24 -63.39
CA TYR A 566 -24.15 23.58 -62.91
C TYR A 566 -24.79 24.42 -64.01
N ILE A 567 -25.98 24.95 -63.73
CA ILE A 567 -26.77 25.70 -64.70
C ILE A 567 -26.46 27.20 -64.62
N ALA A 568 -26.41 27.73 -63.39
CA ALA A 568 -26.24 29.14 -63.08
C ALA A 568 -25.74 29.31 -61.64
N MET A 569 -25.45 30.54 -61.25
CA MET A 569 -25.24 30.96 -59.87
C MET A 569 -26.35 31.93 -59.47
N ASN A 570 -27.12 31.57 -58.45
CA ASN A 570 -28.16 32.42 -57.90
C ASN A 570 -27.62 33.15 -56.67
N LYS A 571 -27.58 34.49 -56.69
CA LYS A 571 -27.16 35.30 -55.56
C LYS A 571 -28.33 36.12 -55.06
N ILE A 572 -28.75 35.91 -53.81
CA ILE A 572 -29.93 36.57 -53.23
C ILE A 572 -29.57 37.23 -51.89
N ILE A 573 -30.14 38.40 -51.66
CA ILE A 573 -30.09 39.17 -50.41
C ILE A 573 -31.52 39.46 -49.96
N CYS A 574 -31.85 39.17 -48.70
CA CYS A 574 -33.17 39.43 -48.11
C CYS A 574 -33.08 39.61 -46.59
N SER A 575 -34.18 39.90 -45.89
CA SER A 575 -34.15 39.92 -44.42
C SER A 575 -34.08 38.52 -43.82
N ARG A 576 -34.77 37.54 -44.44
CA ARG A 576 -34.90 36.17 -43.92
C ARG A 576 -34.94 35.13 -45.03
N ILE A 577 -34.25 34.00 -44.82
CA ILE A 577 -34.32 32.82 -45.68
C ILE A 577 -34.86 31.66 -44.85
N GLU A 578 -35.78 30.89 -45.43
CA GLU A 578 -36.23 29.61 -44.87
C GLU A 578 -35.91 28.52 -45.89
N MET A 579 -35.30 27.44 -45.44
CA MET A 579 -34.97 26.27 -46.26
C MET A 579 -35.54 25.02 -45.65
N THR A 580 -36.14 24.16 -46.48
CA THR A 580 -36.64 22.85 -46.10
C THR A 580 -35.87 21.76 -46.83
N PHE A 581 -35.69 20.64 -46.15
CA PHE A 581 -34.86 19.53 -46.61
C PHE A 581 -35.63 18.20 -46.50
N GLU A 582 -35.38 17.29 -47.44
CA GLU A 582 -35.77 15.87 -47.37
C GLU A 582 -34.56 15.02 -47.79
N ASN A 583 -34.24 13.97 -47.02
CA ASN A 583 -33.08 13.09 -47.23
C ASN A 583 -31.77 13.90 -47.45
N ASN A 584 -31.55 14.93 -46.62
CA ASN A 584 -30.40 15.84 -46.71
C ASN A 584 -30.27 16.60 -48.05
N THR A 585 -31.34 16.71 -48.82
CA THR A 585 -31.43 17.53 -50.05
C THR A 585 -32.40 18.68 -49.89
N VAL A 586 -32.07 19.85 -50.45
CA VAL A 586 -32.94 21.03 -50.40
C VAL A 586 -34.20 20.80 -51.26
N THR A 587 -35.37 20.82 -50.64
CA THR A 587 -36.67 20.66 -51.34
C THR A 587 -37.42 21.98 -51.51
N GLY A 588 -37.14 22.97 -50.66
CA GLY A 588 -37.78 24.27 -50.70
C GLY A 588 -36.89 25.37 -50.16
N VAL A 589 -36.94 26.54 -50.79
CA VAL A 589 -36.28 27.76 -50.31
C VAL A 589 -37.24 28.93 -50.47
N ALA A 590 -37.48 29.67 -49.39
CA ALA A 590 -38.27 30.89 -49.37
C ALA A 590 -37.39 32.08 -48.96
N PHE A 591 -37.38 33.12 -49.80
CA PHE A 591 -36.69 34.38 -49.53
C PHE A 591 -37.72 35.43 -49.13
N LEU A 592 -37.68 35.86 -47.87
CA LEU A 592 -38.71 36.68 -47.26
C LEU A 592 -38.20 38.10 -47.00
N GLU A 593 -39.13 39.05 -47.14
CA GLU A 593 -38.94 40.50 -46.92
C GLU A 593 -37.87 41.14 -47.83
N ASN A 594 -38.34 41.75 -48.93
CA ASN A 594 -37.54 42.48 -49.92
C ASN A 594 -36.39 41.67 -50.56
N PRO A 595 -36.64 40.45 -51.08
CA PRO A 595 -35.60 39.69 -51.76
C PRO A 595 -35.12 40.41 -53.02
N THR A 596 -33.81 40.63 -53.10
CA THR A 596 -33.13 41.14 -54.29
C THR A 596 -32.08 40.13 -54.69
N GLY A 597 -32.03 39.74 -55.97
CA GLY A 597 -31.03 38.78 -56.41
C GLY A 597 -30.76 38.77 -57.89
N ASP A 598 -29.62 38.23 -58.25
CA ASP A 598 -29.10 38.12 -59.60
C ASP A 598 -28.92 36.63 -59.95
N LEU A 599 -29.39 36.25 -61.14
CA LEU A 599 -29.10 34.96 -61.74
C LEU A 599 -27.96 35.12 -62.74
N ILE A 600 -26.78 34.61 -62.38
CA ILE A 600 -25.53 34.80 -63.14
C ILE A 600 -25.25 33.51 -63.92
N SER A 601 -24.94 33.63 -65.22
CA SER A 601 -24.58 32.48 -66.04
C SER A 601 -23.24 31.90 -65.59
N MET A 602 -23.06 30.57 -65.65
CA MET A 602 -21.78 29.93 -65.29
C MET A 602 -20.56 30.45 -66.08
N LYS A 603 -20.77 31.08 -67.24
CA LYS A 603 -19.69 31.72 -68.02
C LYS A 603 -19.18 33.04 -67.40
N GLU A 604 -20.00 33.68 -66.57
CA GLU A 604 -19.74 34.98 -65.93
C GLU A 604 -19.31 34.81 -64.46
N VAL A 605 -19.42 33.59 -63.92
CA VAL A 605 -18.93 33.23 -62.59
C VAL A 605 -17.40 33.28 -62.58
N ASN A 606 -16.85 33.96 -61.58
CA ASN A 606 -15.42 34.09 -61.34
C ASN A 606 -15.15 34.05 -59.82
N ALA A 607 -13.88 33.99 -59.44
CA ALA A 607 -13.49 33.84 -58.04
C ALA A 607 -13.97 34.98 -57.12
N GLU A 608 -14.21 36.19 -57.65
CA GLU A 608 -14.65 37.34 -56.84
C GLU A 608 -16.16 37.33 -56.60
N ASN A 609 -16.96 36.93 -57.60
CA ASN A 609 -18.42 36.95 -57.48
C ASN A 609 -19.00 35.63 -56.93
N SER A 610 -18.21 34.56 -56.90
CA SER A 610 -18.61 33.23 -56.41
C SER A 610 -18.51 33.05 -54.90
N ILE A 611 -18.13 34.08 -54.14
CA ILE A 611 -17.97 34.03 -52.68
C ILE A 611 -18.68 35.19 -52.00
N LEU A 612 -19.31 34.90 -50.86
CA LEU A 612 -19.83 35.94 -49.97
C LEU A 612 -18.71 36.49 -49.10
N LYS A 613 -18.83 37.76 -48.70
CA LYS A 613 -17.88 38.37 -47.76
C LYS A 613 -17.94 37.61 -46.43
N GLY A 614 -16.79 37.09 -45.99
CA GLY A 614 -16.64 36.27 -44.79
C GLY A 614 -16.57 34.76 -45.08
N TYR A 615 -16.61 34.34 -46.35
CA TYR A 615 -16.43 32.95 -46.74
C TYR A 615 -15.03 32.44 -46.36
N GLN A 616 -14.99 31.30 -45.66
CA GLN A 616 -13.77 30.56 -45.35
C GLN A 616 -14.07 29.05 -45.38
N ASN A 617 -13.44 28.31 -46.31
CA ASN A 617 -13.50 26.86 -46.29
C ASN A 617 -12.38 26.31 -45.38
N LEU A 618 -12.78 25.61 -44.33
CA LEU A 618 -11.90 25.20 -43.23
C LEU A 618 -11.86 23.68 -43.06
N ASN A 619 -12.36 22.92 -44.05
CA ASN A 619 -12.41 21.45 -44.01
C ASN A 619 -11.05 20.79 -43.73
N GLN A 620 -9.94 21.41 -44.14
CA GLN A 620 -8.58 20.91 -43.85
C GLN A 620 -8.24 20.88 -42.35
N PHE A 621 -8.98 21.61 -41.52
CA PHE A 621 -8.82 21.62 -40.06
C PHE A 621 -9.81 20.68 -39.35
N ARG A 622 -10.70 20.00 -40.07
CA ARG A 622 -11.69 19.09 -39.47
C ARG A 622 -10.97 17.99 -38.66
N PRO A 623 -11.28 17.82 -37.36
CA PRO A 623 -10.71 16.75 -36.55
C PRO A 623 -10.96 15.37 -37.18
N SER A 624 -9.91 14.54 -37.25
CA SER A 624 -10.00 13.19 -37.83
C SER A 624 -9.81 12.09 -36.79
N THR A 625 -8.86 12.26 -35.87
CA THR A 625 -8.60 11.34 -34.77
C THR A 625 -8.20 12.11 -33.52
N MET A 626 -8.70 11.73 -32.36
CA MET A 626 -8.39 12.43 -31.11
C MET A 626 -6.95 12.27 -30.65
N GLU A 627 -6.27 11.18 -30.99
CA GLU A 627 -4.87 11.00 -30.63
C GLU A 627 -3.96 12.07 -31.26
N ASN A 628 -4.24 12.46 -32.51
CA ASN A 628 -3.54 13.57 -33.16
C ASN A 628 -3.87 14.92 -32.50
N GLU A 629 -5.12 15.14 -32.10
CA GLU A 629 -5.54 16.39 -31.44
C GLU A 629 -4.86 16.58 -30.07
N ARG A 630 -4.58 15.48 -29.35
CA ARG A 630 -3.93 15.52 -28.03
C ARG A 630 -2.46 15.93 -28.06
N VAL A 631 -1.79 15.76 -29.21
CA VAL A 631 -0.35 16.03 -29.38
C VAL A 631 -0.04 17.32 -30.14
N LEU A 632 -1.07 18.09 -30.53
CA LEU A 632 -0.88 19.39 -31.19
C LEU A 632 -0.07 20.34 -30.32
N THR A 633 0.93 20.99 -30.92
CA THR A 633 1.72 22.01 -30.24
C THR A 633 1.00 23.37 -30.28
N LYS A 634 1.35 24.27 -29.36
CA LYS A 634 0.88 25.67 -29.42
C LYS A 634 1.17 26.34 -30.78
N GLY A 635 2.24 25.95 -31.48
CA GLY A 635 2.57 26.47 -32.81
C GLY A 635 1.61 26.00 -33.89
N ASP A 636 1.21 24.72 -33.86
CA ASP A 636 0.21 24.16 -34.76
C ASP A 636 -1.13 24.86 -34.57
N VAL A 637 -1.53 25.04 -33.31
CA VAL A 637 -2.74 25.79 -32.93
C VAL A 637 -2.68 27.24 -33.38
N LEU A 638 -1.53 27.91 -33.26
CA LEU A 638 -1.38 29.30 -33.68
C LEU A 638 -1.49 29.46 -35.20
N ASN A 639 -0.92 28.53 -35.97
CA ASN A 639 -1.02 28.51 -37.43
C ASN A 639 -2.47 28.30 -37.87
N MET A 640 -3.19 27.40 -37.19
CA MET A 640 -4.63 27.21 -37.41
C MET A 640 -5.41 28.48 -37.07
N LYS A 641 -5.22 29.07 -35.88
CA LYS A 641 -5.87 30.33 -35.47
C LYS A 641 -5.53 31.50 -36.40
N GLY A 642 -4.34 31.52 -37.00
CA GLY A 642 -3.94 32.50 -38.00
C GLY A 642 -4.76 32.39 -39.29
N ALA A 643 -5.02 31.17 -39.75
CA ALA A 643 -5.90 30.90 -40.89
C ALA A 643 -7.38 31.22 -40.59
N LEU A 644 -7.81 31.08 -39.32
CA LEU A 644 -9.17 31.40 -38.87
C LEU A 644 -9.46 32.91 -38.70
N LYS A 645 -8.41 33.73 -38.57
CA LYS A 645 -8.52 35.19 -38.37
C LYS A 645 -8.47 36.02 -39.66
N GLN A 646 -8.04 35.42 -40.78
CA GLN A 646 -7.95 36.06 -42.10
C GLN A 646 -9.25 35.82 -42.87
#